data_AF-A0A2Y9FVR4-F1
#
_entry.id   AF-A0A2Y9FVR4-F1
#
_cell.length_a   1.000
_cell.length_b   1.000
_cell.length_c   1.000
_cell.angle_alpha   90.00
_cell.angle_beta   90.00
_cell.angle_gamma   90.00
#
_symmetry.space_group_name_H-M   'P 1'
#
loop_
_entity.id
_entity.type
_entity.pdbx_description
1 polymer ?
#
loop_
_entity_poly.entity_id
_entity_poly.type
_entity_poly.pdbx_seq_one_letter_code
_entity_poly.pdbx_strand_id
1 'polypeptide(L)'
;MYCRGGLNLLYKGLSRPIGRTTKPVWGSLSRSLVLSPQWRIPEFNSFVARTNTCGELRSSHLGQEVTLCGWIQYRRQNIFLVLRDFHGLVQVVIPQEESAASLKKMLCEAPVESVVQVSGTVISRPPGQENPKMPTGEIEIKVKTAELLNSCKKLPFEIKDFVKKTEALRLQYRYLDLRSSQMQYNLRLRSQTVMKMREYLCNLHGFVDVETPTLFKKTPGGAKEFVVPSREPGKFYSLPQSPQQFKQLLMVGGLDRYFQVARCYRDEGSRPDRQPEFTQIDIEMSFVDQTGIQSLIEGLLQYSWPKDKDPVVVPFPSMTFAEAVSTYGTDKPDTRFGMKIVDISDVFRNTKIGFLQDVLSKPQGTIKAICIPEGAKYLQRKDIETIRKFAGEQFNQEVLPLLLKANRNWNSPVAKSIMEEERLGLIRLLEIQEEDTVLLTAGEHKKTCSLLGKLRLECADLLEARGVVLRDPSLFSFLWVVDFPLFLPKEENPGELESAHHPFTAPHPSDIHLLYTEPEKVRGQHYDLVLNGNEIGGGSIRIHNAELQHYILASLLKEDVKLLSHLLQALDYGAPPHGGIALGLDRLICLVTGAASIRDVIAFPKSFQGHDLMSNAPDYIPPEDLKPYHIQISRPTDSEAEKSSLNHPAHPES
;
A
#
# COMPACT_ATOMS: atom_id res chain seq x y z
N MET A 1 36.33 -49.70 21.98
CA MET A 1 37.61 -50.45 22.02
C MET A 1 38.75 -49.45 22.22
N TYR A 2 39.77 -49.82 23.00
CA TYR A 2 41.09 -49.20 23.25
C TYR A 2 41.32 -47.71 22.84
N CYS A 3 41.54 -46.72 23.73
CA CYS A 3 42.48 -46.56 24.87
C CYS A 3 43.89 -46.03 24.53
N ARG A 4 44.17 -44.77 24.89
CA ARG A 4 45.39 -44.21 25.56
C ARG A 4 45.28 -42.67 25.55
N GLY A 5 45.65 -41.90 26.56
CA GLY A 5 46.11 -42.19 27.94
C GLY A 5 46.05 -40.89 28.76
N GLY A 6 46.24 -40.95 30.08
CA GLY A 6 46.11 -39.76 30.96
C GLY A 6 47.19 -39.65 32.04
N LEU A 7 47.12 -38.56 32.83
CA LEU A 7 47.80 -38.33 34.11
C LEU A 7 46.79 -37.56 35.01
N ASN A 8 46.32 -38.15 36.11
CA ASN A 8 46.90 -38.19 37.47
C ASN A 8 46.48 -36.96 38.32
N LEU A 9 45.58 -37.10 39.32
CA LEU A 9 45.72 -37.66 40.69
C LEU A 9 46.03 -36.53 41.71
N LEU A 10 45.13 -36.15 42.65
CA LEU A 10 44.96 -36.63 44.06
C LEU A 10 44.10 -35.59 44.84
N TYR A 11 43.49 -35.77 46.03
CA TYR A 11 42.86 -36.89 46.77
C TYR A 11 42.32 -36.35 48.13
N LYS A 12 41.22 -36.91 48.70
CA LYS A 12 40.66 -36.67 50.08
C LYS A 12 40.24 -35.21 50.43
N GLY A 13 39.20 -34.91 51.22
CA GLY A 13 38.16 -35.71 51.89
C GLY A 13 38.34 -35.86 53.40
N LEU A 14 37.54 -35.15 54.23
CA LEU A 14 36.99 -35.60 55.54
C LEU A 14 36.17 -34.53 56.31
N SER A 15 35.17 -35.02 57.08
CA SER A 15 34.59 -34.48 58.34
C SER A 15 33.72 -33.20 58.39
N ARG A 16 32.46 -33.38 58.84
CA ARG A 16 31.67 -32.39 59.60
C ARG A 16 32.05 -32.46 61.10
N PRO A 17 31.77 -31.42 61.91
CA PRO A 17 30.59 -31.53 62.79
C PRO A 17 29.73 -30.25 62.92
N ILE A 18 28.72 -30.36 63.79
CA ILE A 18 27.49 -29.56 63.94
C ILE A 18 27.69 -28.19 64.63
N GLY A 19 26.90 -27.17 64.22
CA GLY A 19 26.64 -25.96 65.00
C GLY A 19 25.52 -25.08 64.39
N ARG A 20 24.48 -24.76 65.18
CA ARG A 20 23.50 -23.67 64.88
C ARG A 20 24.18 -22.33 65.25
N THR A 21 23.90 -21.15 64.71
CA THR A 21 22.87 -20.62 63.80
C THR A 21 23.58 -19.86 62.64
N THR A 22 22.97 -19.13 61.69
CA THR A 22 21.57 -18.71 61.43
C THR A 22 21.35 -18.66 59.90
N LYS A 23 20.20 -18.19 59.40
CA LYS A 23 20.00 -17.80 57.98
C LYS A 23 19.07 -16.58 57.86
N PRO A 24 19.43 -15.54 57.09
CA PRO A 24 18.44 -14.69 56.44
C PRO A 24 17.90 -15.42 55.19
N VAL A 25 16.58 -15.41 55.01
CA VAL A 25 15.93 -15.98 53.82
C VAL A 25 15.78 -14.89 52.77
N TRP A 26 16.57 -14.98 51.69
CA TRP A 26 16.25 -14.33 50.42
C TRP A 26 15.81 -15.41 49.45
N GLY A 27 14.50 -15.53 49.25
CA GLY A 27 13.92 -16.49 48.31
C GLY A 27 14.04 -15.99 46.88
N SER A 28 14.83 -16.68 46.05
CA SER A 28 14.92 -16.38 44.62
C SER A 28 13.64 -16.79 43.90
N LEU A 29 12.83 -15.82 43.48
CA LEU A 29 11.69 -16.03 42.58
C LEU A 29 12.15 -16.24 41.13
N SER A 30 12.93 -17.29 40.88
CA SER A 30 13.23 -17.76 39.53
C SER A 30 12.07 -18.59 38.98
N ARG A 31 10.97 -17.94 38.58
CA ARG A 31 10.00 -18.57 37.69
C ARG A 31 10.65 -18.76 36.32
N SER A 32 11.12 -19.97 36.04
CA SER A 32 11.56 -20.37 34.71
C SER A 32 10.37 -20.38 33.75
N LEU A 33 10.15 -19.24 33.08
CA LEU A 33 9.22 -19.12 31.95
C LEU A 33 9.81 -19.86 30.74
N VAL A 34 9.67 -21.19 30.74
CA VAL A 34 9.80 -22.00 29.53
C VAL A 34 8.59 -21.68 28.65
N LEU A 35 8.75 -20.68 27.79
CA LEU A 35 7.75 -20.28 26.81
C LEU A 35 7.75 -21.28 25.66
N SER A 36 6.92 -22.31 25.78
CA SER A 36 6.50 -23.09 24.61
C SER A 36 5.69 -22.18 23.67
N PRO A 37 5.87 -22.28 22.33
CA PRO A 37 5.13 -21.49 21.35
C PRO A 37 3.71 -22.06 21.15
N GLN A 38 2.92 -22.12 22.21
CA GLN A 38 1.47 -22.20 22.08
C GLN A 38 0.96 -20.80 21.73
N TRP A 39 0.18 -20.66 20.66
CA TRP A 39 -0.54 -19.41 20.35
C TRP A 39 -1.43 -19.06 21.55
N ARG A 40 -0.97 -18.14 22.39
CA ARG A 40 -1.80 -17.57 23.47
C ARG A 40 -2.88 -16.71 22.82
N ILE A 41 -4.10 -16.87 23.30
CA ILE A 41 -5.19 -15.93 23.03
C ILE A 41 -4.73 -14.55 23.54
N PRO A 42 -4.84 -13.46 22.76
CA PRO A 42 -4.40 -12.14 23.21
C PRO A 42 -5.17 -11.69 24.46
N GLU A 43 -4.45 -11.24 25.48
CA GLU A 43 -5.05 -10.77 26.74
C GLU A 43 -5.58 -9.32 26.59
N PHE A 44 -6.76 -9.16 25.99
CA PHE A 44 -7.38 -7.84 25.75
C PHE A 44 -7.86 -7.09 27.00
N ASN A 45 -7.88 -7.75 28.17
CA ASN A 45 -8.46 -7.25 29.41
C ASN A 45 -7.45 -7.18 30.57
N SER A 46 -6.17 -7.46 30.31
CA SER A 46 -5.09 -7.22 31.27
C SER A 46 -4.80 -5.71 31.38
N PHE A 47 -4.40 -5.25 32.57
CA PHE A 47 -4.07 -3.85 32.89
C PHE A 47 -5.20 -2.81 32.77
N VAL A 48 -6.47 -3.23 32.75
CA VAL A 48 -7.63 -2.33 32.60
C VAL A 48 -8.73 -2.60 33.65
N ALA A 49 -9.66 -1.65 33.82
CA ALA A 49 -10.76 -1.71 34.79
C ALA A 49 -11.98 -2.55 34.34
N ARG A 50 -11.90 -3.21 33.18
CA ARG A 50 -12.95 -4.10 32.65
C ARG A 50 -12.51 -5.56 32.76
N THR A 51 -13.44 -6.49 32.94
CA THR A 51 -13.15 -7.93 32.95
C THR A 51 -13.08 -8.51 31.54
N ASN A 52 -13.90 -7.99 30.63
CA ASN A 52 -14.11 -8.52 29.29
C ASN A 52 -14.27 -7.39 28.26
N THR A 53 -13.97 -7.68 26.99
CA THR A 53 -14.43 -6.83 25.88
C THR A 53 -15.93 -7.00 25.67
N CYS A 54 -16.58 -6.04 25.01
CA CYS A 54 -17.99 -6.17 24.67
C CYS A 54 -18.22 -7.30 23.65
N GLY A 55 -17.30 -7.48 22.68
CA GLY A 55 -17.46 -8.43 21.58
C GLY A 55 -17.07 -9.90 21.85
N GLU A 56 -16.36 -10.21 22.93
CA GLU A 56 -15.87 -11.58 23.20
C GLU A 56 -16.90 -12.50 23.88
N LEU A 57 -17.95 -11.95 24.51
CA LEU A 57 -18.90 -12.72 25.32
C LEU A 57 -19.73 -13.72 24.49
N ARG A 58 -19.94 -14.91 25.04
CA ARG A 58 -20.63 -16.06 24.41
C ARG A 58 -21.43 -16.83 25.46
N SER A 59 -22.23 -17.79 25.03
CA SER A 59 -22.94 -18.76 25.90
C SER A 59 -22.02 -19.50 26.89
N SER A 60 -20.72 -19.64 26.62
CA SER A 60 -19.71 -20.14 27.57
C SER A 60 -19.49 -19.24 28.82
N HIS A 61 -20.02 -18.02 28.82
CA HIS A 61 -19.87 -17.03 29.90
C HIS A 61 -21.13 -16.88 30.76
N LEU A 62 -22.18 -17.70 30.52
CA LEU A 62 -23.44 -17.62 31.26
C LEU A 62 -23.24 -17.72 32.78
N GLY A 63 -23.93 -16.87 33.52
CA GLY A 63 -23.84 -16.77 34.99
C GLY A 63 -22.61 -16.05 35.53
N GLN A 64 -21.66 -15.62 34.69
CA GLN A 64 -20.50 -14.85 35.13
C GLN A 64 -20.88 -13.39 35.42
N GLU A 65 -20.33 -12.82 36.50
CA GLU A 65 -20.34 -11.37 36.75
C GLU A 65 -19.23 -10.73 35.91
N VAL A 66 -19.59 -9.74 35.09
CA VAL A 66 -18.66 -9.04 34.19
C VAL A 66 -18.77 -7.53 34.36
N THR A 67 -17.66 -6.83 34.14
CA THR A 67 -17.61 -5.36 34.05
C THR A 67 -17.11 -4.98 32.66
N LEU A 68 -17.94 -4.23 31.94
CA LEU A 68 -17.71 -3.81 30.55
C LEU A 68 -17.66 -2.29 30.47
N CYS A 69 -16.76 -1.76 29.66
CA CYS A 69 -16.68 -0.31 29.38
C CYS A 69 -16.76 -0.10 27.87
N GLY A 70 -17.59 0.86 27.42
CA GLY A 70 -17.80 1.10 26.00
C GLY A 70 -18.71 2.28 25.69
N TRP A 71 -19.07 2.42 24.42
CA TRP A 71 -19.95 3.46 23.89
C TRP A 71 -21.37 2.95 23.72
N ILE A 72 -22.37 3.75 24.08
CA ILE A 72 -23.78 3.45 23.77
C ILE A 72 -23.99 3.59 22.25
N GLN A 73 -24.06 2.47 21.52
CA GLN A 73 -24.27 2.45 20.06
C GLN A 73 -25.73 2.73 19.68
N TYR A 74 -26.66 2.22 20.48
CA TYR A 74 -28.10 2.29 20.24
C TYR A 74 -28.86 2.03 21.55
N ARG A 75 -30.06 2.61 21.68
CA ARG A 75 -31.00 2.34 22.78
C ARG A 75 -32.40 2.09 22.22
N ARG A 76 -33.07 1.05 22.70
CA ARG A 76 -34.47 0.74 22.36
C ARG A 76 -35.39 1.12 23.52
N GLN A 77 -35.97 2.32 23.43
CA GLN A 77 -36.84 2.89 24.46
C GLN A 77 -36.19 2.79 25.85
N ASN A 78 -36.89 2.23 26.85
CA ASN A 78 -36.39 2.02 28.20
C ASN A 78 -36.10 0.53 28.50
N ILE A 79 -35.96 -0.30 27.46
CA ILE A 79 -35.88 -1.78 27.60
C ILE A 79 -34.42 -2.24 27.63
N PHE A 80 -33.63 -1.87 26.62
CA PHE A 80 -32.22 -2.24 26.51
C PHE A 80 -31.42 -1.20 25.74
N LEU A 81 -30.10 -1.25 25.92
CA LEU A 81 -29.12 -0.57 25.08
C LEU A 81 -28.14 -1.59 24.48
N VAL A 82 -27.43 -1.17 23.44
CA VAL A 82 -26.31 -1.92 22.85
C VAL A 82 -25.03 -1.16 23.19
N LEU A 83 -24.13 -1.83 23.91
CA LEU A 83 -22.82 -1.32 24.27
C LEU A 83 -21.81 -1.79 23.22
N ARG A 84 -20.98 -0.87 22.71
CA ARG A 84 -19.91 -1.13 21.74
C ARG A 84 -18.55 -0.90 22.38
N ASP A 85 -17.60 -1.79 22.12
CA ASP A 85 -16.17 -1.47 22.17
C ASP A 85 -15.49 -1.82 20.84
N PHE A 86 -14.16 -1.81 20.80
CA PHE A 86 -13.44 -2.12 19.56
C PHE A 86 -13.59 -3.58 19.08
N HIS A 87 -13.95 -4.51 19.98
CA HIS A 87 -14.06 -5.93 19.67
C HIS A 87 -15.48 -6.28 19.18
N GLY A 88 -16.49 -5.52 19.59
CA GLY A 88 -17.83 -5.68 19.06
C GLY A 88 -18.93 -5.07 19.92
N LEU A 89 -20.11 -5.66 19.80
CA LEU A 89 -21.36 -5.20 20.39
C LEU A 89 -21.89 -6.22 21.39
N VAL A 90 -22.54 -5.76 22.46
CA VAL A 90 -23.33 -6.60 23.37
C VAL A 90 -24.61 -5.89 23.81
N GLN A 91 -25.67 -6.66 24.03
CA GLN A 91 -26.94 -6.15 24.55
C GLN A 91 -26.91 -6.08 26.07
N VAL A 92 -27.39 -4.95 26.60
CA VAL A 92 -27.40 -4.61 28.01
C VAL A 92 -28.84 -4.26 28.40
N VAL A 93 -29.44 -5.08 29.26
CA VAL A 93 -30.84 -4.95 29.67
C VAL A 93 -30.97 -3.89 30.75
N ILE A 94 -31.83 -2.90 30.53
CA ILE A 94 -32.08 -1.85 31.51
C ILE A 94 -33.02 -2.43 32.58
N PRO A 95 -32.63 -2.40 33.88
CA PRO A 95 -33.46 -2.96 34.95
C PRO A 95 -34.76 -2.16 35.10
N GLN A 96 -35.85 -2.86 35.38
CA GLN A 96 -37.19 -2.25 35.51
C GLN A 96 -37.68 -2.13 36.96
N GLU A 97 -36.92 -2.67 37.91
CA GLU A 97 -37.22 -2.66 39.34
C GLU A 97 -37.05 -1.26 39.94
N GLU A 98 -37.94 -0.83 40.85
CA GLU A 98 -37.89 0.51 41.49
C GLU A 98 -36.59 0.75 42.27
N SER A 99 -36.01 -0.31 42.84
CA SER A 99 -34.67 -0.31 43.46
C SER A 99 -33.55 0.19 42.53
N ALA A 100 -33.75 0.09 41.20
CA ALA A 100 -32.83 0.50 40.16
C ALA A 100 -33.29 1.76 39.40
N ALA A 101 -34.26 2.53 39.91
CA ALA A 101 -34.81 3.69 39.22
C ALA A 101 -33.76 4.76 38.84
N SER A 102 -32.76 5.00 39.69
CA SER A 102 -31.65 5.93 39.42
C SER A 102 -30.75 5.45 38.28
N LEU A 103 -30.41 4.16 38.26
CA LEU A 103 -29.65 3.48 37.23
C LEU A 103 -30.39 3.49 35.88
N LYS A 104 -31.69 3.14 35.90
CA LYS A 104 -32.59 3.22 34.74
C LYS A 104 -32.64 4.64 34.18
N LYS A 105 -32.81 5.65 35.03
CA LYS A 105 -32.80 7.06 34.62
C LYS A 105 -31.50 7.43 33.90
N MET A 106 -30.35 7.13 34.51
CA MET A 106 -29.03 7.43 33.91
C MET A 106 -28.87 6.79 32.52
N LEU A 107 -29.16 5.50 32.37
CA LEU A 107 -29.03 4.78 31.09
C LEU A 107 -30.05 5.24 30.02
N CYS A 108 -31.24 5.69 30.45
CA CYS A 108 -32.27 6.24 29.56
C CYS A 108 -32.06 7.72 29.20
N GLU A 109 -31.28 8.48 29.98
CA GLU A 109 -30.96 9.89 29.69
C GLU A 109 -29.63 10.05 28.95
N ALA A 110 -28.67 9.13 29.14
CA ALA A 110 -27.37 9.16 28.47
C ALA A 110 -27.50 9.25 26.93
N PRO A 111 -26.87 10.23 26.26
CA PRO A 111 -26.84 10.33 24.80
C PRO A 111 -26.16 9.14 24.12
N VAL A 112 -26.53 8.85 22.87
CA VAL A 112 -25.80 7.91 22.00
C VAL A 112 -24.35 8.38 21.83
N GLU A 113 -23.40 7.45 21.71
CA GLU A 113 -21.94 7.65 21.76
C GLU A 113 -21.39 8.22 23.08
N SER A 114 -22.18 8.24 24.16
CA SER A 114 -21.65 8.43 25.52
C SER A 114 -20.89 7.18 25.97
N VAL A 115 -19.86 7.39 26.79
CA VAL A 115 -19.02 6.33 27.37
C VAL A 115 -19.60 5.92 28.71
N VAL A 116 -19.87 4.63 28.88
CA VAL A 116 -20.39 4.07 30.13
C VAL A 116 -19.58 2.86 30.58
N GLN A 117 -19.51 2.65 31.89
CA GLN A 117 -19.11 1.42 32.53
C GLN A 117 -20.37 0.70 33.04
N VAL A 118 -20.45 -0.60 32.84
CA VAL A 118 -21.60 -1.44 33.19
C VAL A 118 -21.09 -2.70 33.87
N SER A 119 -21.58 -3.01 35.07
CA SER A 119 -21.32 -4.28 35.74
C SER A 119 -22.62 -5.06 35.93
N GLY A 120 -22.59 -6.37 35.71
CA GLY A 120 -23.77 -7.22 35.81
C GLY A 120 -23.50 -8.67 35.41
N THR A 121 -24.57 -9.47 35.39
CA THR A 121 -24.49 -10.91 35.13
C THR A 121 -24.79 -11.21 33.66
N VAL A 122 -24.00 -12.10 33.04
CA VAL A 122 -24.28 -12.64 31.70
C VAL A 122 -25.45 -13.61 31.79
N ILE A 123 -26.51 -13.37 31.02
CA ILE A 123 -27.69 -14.24 30.93
C ILE A 123 -27.97 -14.63 29.47
N SER A 124 -28.69 -15.74 29.28
CA SER A 124 -29.22 -16.12 27.97
C SER A 124 -30.37 -15.20 27.61
N ARG A 125 -30.50 -14.86 26.33
CA ARG A 125 -31.70 -14.15 25.87
C ARG A 125 -32.96 -15.01 26.04
N PRO A 126 -34.15 -14.38 26.12
CA PRO A 126 -35.40 -15.12 26.04
C PRO A 126 -35.50 -15.93 24.73
N PRO A 127 -36.06 -17.15 24.75
CA PRO A 127 -36.21 -17.97 23.54
C PRO A 127 -36.89 -17.22 22.40
N GLY A 128 -36.30 -17.24 21.21
CA GLY A 128 -36.77 -16.51 20.03
C GLY A 128 -36.32 -15.05 19.95
N GLN A 129 -35.48 -14.56 20.86
CA GLN A 129 -34.84 -13.24 20.79
C GLN A 129 -33.33 -13.29 20.52
N GLU A 130 -32.81 -14.48 20.19
CA GLU A 130 -31.45 -14.68 19.71
C GLU A 130 -31.22 -13.88 18.42
N ASN A 131 -30.02 -13.33 18.25
CA ASN A 131 -29.64 -12.60 17.04
C ASN A 131 -28.47 -13.30 16.32
N PRO A 132 -28.73 -14.21 15.35
CA PRO A 132 -27.69 -14.92 14.61
C PRO A 132 -26.71 -14.02 13.85
N LYS A 133 -27.04 -12.73 13.64
CA LYS A 133 -26.16 -11.76 12.96
C LYS A 133 -25.14 -11.09 13.90
N MET A 134 -25.19 -11.38 15.20
CA MET A 134 -24.30 -10.78 16.20
C MET A 134 -23.58 -11.89 16.98
N PRO A 135 -22.25 -11.87 17.14
CA PRO A 135 -21.53 -12.94 17.85
C PRO A 135 -21.90 -13.11 19.33
N THR A 136 -22.38 -12.04 19.97
CA THR A 136 -22.95 -12.03 21.34
C THR A 136 -24.47 -12.26 21.33
N GLY A 137 -25.04 -12.69 20.20
CA GLY A 137 -26.48 -12.70 19.93
C GLY A 137 -27.29 -13.74 20.69
N GLU A 138 -26.66 -14.70 21.35
CA GLU A 138 -27.31 -15.68 22.24
C GLU A 138 -27.49 -15.13 23.68
N ILE A 139 -26.75 -14.08 24.03
CA ILE A 139 -26.62 -13.57 25.40
C ILE A 139 -26.99 -12.09 25.51
N GLU A 140 -27.19 -11.66 26.75
CA GLU A 140 -27.34 -10.26 27.16
C GLU A 140 -26.86 -10.07 28.61
N ILE A 141 -26.63 -8.82 29.01
CA ILE A 141 -26.15 -8.47 30.36
C ILE A 141 -27.31 -7.93 31.18
N LYS A 142 -27.64 -8.59 32.30
CA LYS A 142 -28.53 -8.04 33.33
C LYS A 142 -27.73 -7.07 34.19
N VAL A 143 -27.97 -5.77 34.05
CA VAL A 143 -27.20 -4.74 34.77
C VAL A 143 -27.48 -4.78 36.27
N LYS A 144 -26.41 -4.67 37.04
CA LYS A 144 -26.41 -4.53 38.51
C LYS A 144 -25.99 -3.12 38.92
N THR A 145 -24.95 -2.57 38.30
CA THR A 145 -24.51 -1.18 38.45
C THR A 145 -24.04 -0.63 37.10
N ALA A 146 -24.10 0.69 36.93
CA ALA A 146 -23.46 1.37 35.80
C ALA A 146 -23.09 2.80 36.16
N GLU A 147 -22.10 3.35 35.44
CA GLU A 147 -21.56 4.69 35.60
C GLU A 147 -21.43 5.37 34.24
N LEU A 148 -21.81 6.65 34.16
CA LEU A 148 -21.61 7.49 32.99
C LEU A 148 -20.21 8.12 33.05
N LEU A 149 -19.24 7.48 32.40
CA LEU A 149 -17.85 7.93 32.40
C LEU A 149 -17.67 9.23 31.60
N ASN A 150 -18.39 9.40 30.48
CA ASN A 150 -18.38 10.66 29.72
C ASN A 150 -19.63 10.81 28.85
N SER A 151 -20.27 11.98 28.86
CA SER A 151 -21.49 12.27 28.10
C SER A 151 -21.18 12.84 26.71
N CYS A 152 -21.88 12.39 25.68
CA CYS A 152 -21.67 12.87 24.31
C CYS A 152 -22.57 14.04 23.92
N LYS A 153 -22.03 15.01 23.18
CA LYS A 153 -22.81 16.04 22.48
C LYS A 153 -23.46 15.46 21.22
N LYS A 154 -24.39 16.19 20.59
CA LYS A 154 -24.94 15.80 19.28
C LYS A 154 -23.80 15.63 18.27
N LEU A 155 -23.74 14.46 17.64
CA LEU A 155 -22.69 14.10 16.70
C LEU A 155 -22.83 14.82 15.35
N PRO A 156 -21.73 15.09 14.63
CA PRO A 156 -21.76 15.59 13.25
C PRO A 156 -22.26 14.55 12.24
N PHE A 157 -22.10 13.25 12.54
CA PHE A 157 -22.65 12.13 11.77
C PHE A 157 -22.90 10.91 12.66
N GLU A 158 -23.73 9.99 12.19
CA GLU A 158 -23.96 8.71 12.88
C GLU A 158 -22.80 7.71 12.67
N ILE A 159 -22.46 6.95 13.71
CA ILE A 159 -21.49 5.86 13.64
C ILE A 159 -22.23 4.56 13.29
N LYS A 160 -22.67 4.49 12.03
CA LYS A 160 -23.30 3.31 11.39
C LYS A 160 -22.74 3.15 9.99
N ASP A 161 -22.59 1.90 9.55
CA ASP A 161 -21.85 1.55 8.33
C ASP A 161 -22.60 1.94 7.04
N PHE A 162 -23.94 1.97 7.07
CA PHE A 162 -24.79 2.32 5.92
C PHE A 162 -24.98 3.83 5.69
N VAL A 163 -24.45 4.68 6.57
CA VAL A 163 -24.62 6.14 6.46
C VAL A 163 -23.50 6.70 5.58
N LYS A 164 -23.85 7.12 4.35
CA LYS A 164 -22.92 7.80 3.45
C LYS A 164 -22.48 9.14 4.06
N LYS A 165 -21.18 9.31 4.22
CA LYS A 165 -20.52 10.52 4.74
C LYS A 165 -19.61 11.09 3.66
N THR A 166 -19.48 12.41 3.58
CA THR A 166 -18.46 13.03 2.73
C THR A 166 -17.07 12.77 3.30
N GLU A 167 -16.07 12.59 2.44
CA GLU A 167 -14.67 12.38 2.86
C GLU A 167 -14.20 13.53 3.76
N ALA A 168 -14.48 14.79 3.39
CA ALA A 168 -14.12 15.97 4.17
C ALA A 168 -14.65 15.90 5.61
N LEU A 169 -15.91 15.50 5.82
CA LEU A 169 -16.50 15.39 7.16
C LEU A 169 -15.91 14.21 7.96
N ARG A 170 -15.59 13.10 7.28
CA ARG A 170 -14.89 11.95 7.91
C ARG A 170 -13.50 12.35 8.38
N LEU A 171 -12.75 13.13 7.59
CA LEU A 171 -11.41 13.60 7.95
C LEU A 171 -11.45 14.67 9.05
N GLN A 172 -12.38 15.64 8.96
CA GLN A 172 -12.53 16.68 9.99
C GLN A 172 -12.83 16.10 11.38
N TYR A 173 -13.64 15.04 11.45
CA TYR A 173 -13.98 14.33 12.68
C TYR A 173 -13.38 12.92 12.70
N ARG A 174 -12.12 12.77 12.28
CA ARG A 174 -11.48 11.45 12.13
C ARG A 174 -11.49 10.61 13.40
N TYR A 175 -11.37 11.23 14.58
CA TYR A 175 -11.50 10.56 15.88
C TYR A 175 -12.88 9.93 16.16
N LEU A 176 -13.94 10.34 15.45
CA LEU A 176 -15.24 9.65 15.44
C LEU A 176 -15.31 8.60 14.33
N ASP A 177 -14.79 8.90 13.13
CA ASP A 177 -14.77 7.97 12.01
C ASP A 177 -13.94 6.69 12.32
N LEU A 178 -12.87 6.84 13.09
CA LEU A 178 -12.05 5.75 13.65
C LEU A 178 -12.81 4.77 14.54
N ARG A 179 -14.02 5.12 15.03
CA ARG A 179 -14.89 4.20 15.80
C ARG A 179 -15.70 3.25 14.91
N SER A 180 -15.73 3.46 13.59
CA SER A 180 -16.41 2.56 12.64
C SER A 180 -15.76 1.18 12.58
N SER A 181 -16.56 0.17 12.23
CA SER A 181 -16.11 -1.21 12.02
C SER A 181 -14.97 -1.29 11.00
N GLN A 182 -15.13 -0.60 9.87
CA GLN A 182 -14.13 -0.54 8.79
C GLN A 182 -12.79 0.05 9.25
N MET A 183 -12.78 1.17 9.98
CA MET A 183 -11.53 1.78 10.46
C MET A 183 -10.86 0.95 11.56
N GLN A 184 -11.64 0.30 12.43
CA GLN A 184 -11.10 -0.64 13.40
C GLN A 184 -10.46 -1.85 12.71
N TYR A 185 -11.12 -2.44 11.71
CA TYR A 185 -10.56 -3.55 10.92
C TYR A 185 -9.28 -3.12 10.20
N ASN A 186 -9.32 -2.05 9.40
CA ASN A 186 -8.19 -1.61 8.57
C ASN A 186 -6.92 -1.34 9.39
N LEU A 187 -7.03 -0.61 10.51
CA LEU A 187 -5.86 -0.27 11.34
C LEU A 187 -5.35 -1.44 12.18
N ARG A 188 -6.23 -2.35 12.61
CA ARG A 188 -5.82 -3.58 13.32
C ARG A 188 -5.14 -4.56 12.37
N LEU A 189 -5.66 -4.70 11.15
CA LEU A 189 -5.03 -5.51 10.12
C LEU A 189 -3.65 -4.96 9.77
N ARG A 190 -3.51 -3.65 9.55
CA ARG A 190 -2.21 -2.97 9.39
C ARG A 190 -1.23 -3.35 10.50
N SER A 191 -1.65 -3.20 11.76
CA SER A 191 -0.80 -3.48 12.92
C SER A 191 -0.39 -4.95 12.98
N GLN A 192 -1.29 -5.88 12.71
CA GLN A 192 -1.01 -7.31 12.71
C GLN A 192 -0.08 -7.72 11.56
N THR A 193 -0.31 -7.23 10.35
CA THR A 193 0.54 -7.50 9.18
C THR A 193 1.96 -6.98 9.40
N VAL A 194 2.13 -5.75 9.89
CA VAL A 194 3.45 -5.20 10.23
C VAL A 194 4.16 -6.01 11.31
N MET A 195 3.45 -6.45 12.36
CA MET A 195 4.06 -7.30 13.39
C MET A 195 4.54 -8.63 12.80
N LYS A 196 3.73 -9.32 11.99
CA LYS A 196 4.17 -10.54 11.30
C LYS A 196 5.35 -10.32 10.35
N MET A 197 5.41 -9.18 9.66
CA MET A 197 6.55 -8.82 8.82
C MET A 197 7.83 -8.68 9.65
N ARG A 198 7.73 -8.03 10.83
CA ARG A 198 8.83 -7.94 11.80
C ARG A 198 9.23 -9.32 12.35
N GLU A 199 8.27 -10.18 12.67
CA GLU A 199 8.53 -11.57 13.08
C GLU A 199 9.30 -12.34 12.02
N TYR A 200 8.87 -12.29 10.76
CA TYR A 200 9.55 -12.93 9.63
C TYR A 200 10.97 -12.41 9.45
N LEU A 201 11.15 -11.09 9.35
CA LEU A 201 12.45 -10.48 9.09
C LEU A 201 13.41 -10.70 10.27
N CYS A 202 13.04 -10.29 11.48
CA CYS A 202 13.92 -10.42 12.65
C CYS A 202 14.13 -11.88 13.09
N ASN A 203 13.02 -12.59 13.37
CA ASN A 203 13.09 -13.82 14.15
C ASN A 203 13.34 -15.06 13.28
N LEU A 204 12.93 -15.05 12.01
CA LEU A 204 13.14 -16.16 11.08
C LEU A 204 14.35 -15.93 10.16
N HIS A 205 14.59 -14.69 9.71
CA HIS A 205 15.60 -14.38 8.68
C HIS A 205 16.77 -13.49 9.15
N GLY A 206 16.87 -13.18 10.44
CA GLY A 206 18.04 -12.54 11.05
C GLY A 206 18.28 -11.09 10.66
N PHE A 207 17.24 -10.37 10.21
CA PHE A 207 17.32 -8.94 9.93
C PHE A 207 17.37 -8.09 11.20
N VAL A 208 18.03 -6.93 11.11
CA VAL A 208 18.08 -5.93 12.18
C VAL A 208 17.19 -4.74 11.80
N ASP A 209 16.26 -4.38 12.70
CA ASP A 209 15.46 -3.13 12.61
C ASP A 209 16.36 -1.96 13.02
N VAL A 210 16.75 -1.10 12.08
CA VAL A 210 17.64 0.03 12.35
C VAL A 210 16.95 1.35 11.98
N GLU A 211 16.85 2.26 12.94
CA GLU A 211 16.28 3.58 12.70
C GLU A 211 17.28 4.50 11.99
N THR A 212 16.93 4.95 10.78
CA THR A 212 17.74 5.93 10.02
C THR A 212 17.27 7.38 10.26
N PRO A 213 18.17 8.39 10.20
CA PRO A 213 17.82 9.78 10.45
C PRO A 213 16.80 10.40 9.48
N THR A 214 15.83 11.13 10.04
CA THR A 214 14.79 11.88 9.29
C THR A 214 15.21 13.31 8.91
N LEU A 215 16.15 13.92 9.63
CA LEU A 215 16.71 15.24 9.26
C LEU A 215 18.03 15.01 8.54
N PHE A 216 18.02 15.11 7.21
CA PHE A 216 19.18 14.81 6.37
C PHE A 216 19.56 15.97 5.43
N LYS A 217 20.58 15.78 4.59
CA LYS A 217 20.92 16.71 3.51
C LYS A 217 20.01 16.48 2.31
N LYS A 218 19.80 17.52 1.49
CA LYS A 218 19.16 17.36 0.18
C LYS A 218 19.92 16.37 -0.70
N THR A 219 19.20 15.53 -1.43
CA THR A 219 19.77 14.52 -2.33
C THR A 219 19.41 14.81 -3.80
N PRO A 220 20.25 14.43 -4.79
CA PRO A 220 19.82 14.30 -6.18
C PRO A 220 18.76 13.21 -6.31
N GLY A 221 17.65 13.48 -7.01
CA GLY A 221 16.52 12.57 -7.12
C GLY A 221 15.31 13.20 -7.81
N GLY A 222 14.31 12.37 -8.15
CA GLY A 222 13.19 12.78 -9.02
C GLY A 222 12.09 13.61 -8.37
N ALA A 223 11.74 13.35 -7.11
CA ALA A 223 10.69 14.12 -6.41
C ALA A 223 11.25 15.37 -5.72
N LYS A 224 10.37 16.32 -5.35
CA LYS A 224 10.75 17.41 -4.44
C LYS A 224 10.75 16.93 -2.98
N GLU A 225 11.69 17.44 -2.20
CA GLU A 225 11.85 17.14 -0.77
C GLU A 225 11.31 18.29 0.08
N PHE A 226 10.62 17.97 1.17
CA PHE A 226 10.29 18.96 2.20
C PHE A 226 11.57 19.44 2.90
N VAL A 227 11.68 20.75 3.10
CA VAL A 227 12.81 21.38 3.82
C VAL A 227 12.43 21.71 5.26
N VAL A 228 13.37 21.55 6.18
CA VAL A 228 13.25 21.90 7.59
C VAL A 228 14.37 22.89 7.94
N PRO A 229 14.08 24.12 8.38
CA PRO A 229 15.13 25.09 8.65
C PRO A 229 16.00 24.73 9.85
N SER A 230 17.29 24.99 9.73
CA SER A 230 18.21 24.98 10.86
C SER A 230 18.21 26.32 11.58
N ARG A 231 18.65 26.33 12.84
CA ARG A 231 19.03 27.58 13.53
C ARG A 231 20.36 28.15 13.01
N GLU A 232 21.11 27.38 12.22
CA GLU A 232 22.29 27.90 11.54
C GLU A 232 21.84 28.70 10.29
N PRO A 233 22.19 30.00 10.18
CA PRO A 233 21.71 30.87 9.10
C PRO A 233 21.98 30.28 7.71
N GLY A 234 20.93 30.23 6.87
CA GLY A 234 21.04 29.79 5.47
C GLY A 234 21.20 28.28 5.27
N LYS A 235 21.17 27.45 6.33
CA LYS A 235 21.20 25.98 6.21
C LYS A 235 19.85 25.35 6.54
N PHE A 236 19.54 24.29 5.81
CA PHE A 236 18.30 23.54 5.90
C PHE A 236 18.61 22.04 5.91
N TYR A 237 17.80 21.29 6.64
CA TYR A 237 17.66 19.86 6.45
C TYR A 237 16.59 19.59 5.37
N SER A 238 16.59 18.37 4.84
CA SER A 238 15.56 17.84 3.96
C SER A 238 15.02 16.53 4.53
N LEU A 239 13.71 16.33 4.42
CA LEU A 239 13.06 15.09 4.83
C LEU A 239 13.27 14.02 3.75
N PRO A 240 13.67 12.78 4.10
CA PRO A 240 14.04 11.76 3.14
C PRO A 240 12.84 11.20 2.37
N GLN A 241 13.01 11.03 1.06
CA GLN A 241 12.05 10.35 0.18
C GLN A 241 12.01 8.83 0.41
N SER A 242 13.10 8.29 0.97
CA SER A 242 13.33 6.91 1.42
C SER A 242 14.67 6.87 2.17
N PRO A 243 14.98 5.85 3.00
CA PRO A 243 16.29 5.68 3.64
C PRO A 243 17.40 5.20 2.68
N GLN A 244 17.27 5.42 1.36
CA GLN A 244 18.09 4.82 0.30
C GLN A 244 19.60 5.01 0.46
N GLN A 245 20.07 6.16 0.94
CA GLN A 245 21.51 6.35 1.17
C GLN A 245 21.98 5.64 2.44
N PHE A 246 21.21 5.72 3.52
CA PHE A 246 21.58 5.09 4.79
C PHE A 246 21.61 3.57 4.67
N LYS A 247 20.64 2.93 4.01
CA LYS A 247 20.62 1.47 3.90
C LYS A 247 21.83 0.90 3.14
N GLN A 248 22.33 1.61 2.13
CA GLN A 248 23.60 1.28 1.47
C GLN A 248 24.79 1.42 2.44
N LEU A 249 24.89 2.53 3.19
CA LEU A 249 25.93 2.73 4.21
C LEU A 249 25.88 1.67 5.33
N LEU A 250 24.71 1.16 5.68
CA LEU A 250 24.53 0.07 6.65
C LEU A 250 25.06 -1.27 6.11
N MET A 251 25.02 -1.52 4.80
CA MET A 251 25.67 -2.67 4.17
C MET A 251 27.21 -2.53 4.20
N VAL A 252 27.75 -1.34 3.93
CA VAL A 252 29.19 -1.04 4.13
C VAL A 252 29.59 -1.20 5.60
N GLY A 253 28.72 -0.82 6.53
CA GLY A 253 28.89 -1.00 7.97
C GLY A 253 28.81 -2.46 8.45
N GLY A 254 28.60 -3.44 7.57
CA GLY A 254 28.66 -4.86 7.89
C GLY A 254 27.42 -5.44 8.60
N LEU A 255 26.25 -4.79 8.51
CA LEU A 255 25.01 -5.31 9.12
C LEU A 255 24.42 -6.54 8.43
N ASP A 256 24.85 -6.86 7.20
CA ASP A 256 24.36 -7.93 6.30
C ASP A 256 22.88 -7.85 5.90
N ARG A 257 21.97 -7.62 6.85
CA ARG A 257 20.50 -7.68 6.69
C ARG A 257 19.83 -6.55 7.44
N TYR A 258 19.49 -5.49 6.72
CA TYR A 258 18.79 -4.33 7.25
C TYR A 258 17.32 -4.36 6.87
N PHE A 259 16.45 -3.96 7.80
CA PHE A 259 15.14 -3.42 7.44
C PHE A 259 14.73 -2.25 8.33
N GLN A 260 13.73 -1.49 7.89
CA GLN A 260 13.06 -0.47 8.70
C GLN A 260 11.62 -0.30 8.24
N VAL A 261 10.70 -0.09 9.19
CA VAL A 261 9.36 0.44 8.90
C VAL A 261 9.45 1.97 8.85
N ALA A 262 9.98 2.50 7.74
CA ALA A 262 10.37 3.89 7.60
C ALA A 262 9.17 4.83 7.31
N ARG A 263 9.30 6.08 7.75
CA ARG A 263 8.47 7.20 7.27
C ARG A 263 9.19 7.92 6.16
N CYS A 264 8.48 8.16 5.06
CA CYS A 264 9.02 8.69 3.82
C CYS A 264 8.20 9.89 3.36
N TYR A 265 8.88 10.89 2.79
CA TYR A 265 8.30 12.22 2.57
C TYR A 265 8.52 12.68 1.12
N ARG A 266 7.46 13.14 0.44
CA ARG A 266 7.53 13.67 -0.93
C ARG A 266 6.65 14.91 -1.08
N ASP A 267 7.24 16.02 -1.49
CA ASP A 267 6.53 17.28 -1.77
C ASP A 267 5.97 17.28 -3.21
N GLU A 268 5.04 16.37 -3.45
CA GLU A 268 4.36 16.19 -4.74
C GLU A 268 2.86 16.50 -4.62
N GLY A 269 2.23 16.79 -5.77
CA GLY A 269 0.78 16.89 -5.86
C GLY A 269 0.09 15.60 -5.37
N SER A 270 -0.75 15.74 -4.34
CA SER A 270 -1.48 14.63 -3.73
C SER A 270 -2.46 14.00 -4.73
N ARG A 271 -2.56 12.67 -4.68
CA ARG A 271 -3.45 11.82 -5.50
C ARG A 271 -4.27 10.94 -4.55
N PRO A 272 -5.36 10.27 -5.00
CA PRO A 272 -6.12 9.35 -4.14
C PRO A 272 -5.28 8.24 -3.49
N ASP A 273 -4.11 7.97 -4.09
CA ASP A 273 -3.20 6.87 -3.82
C ASP A 273 -1.80 7.36 -3.37
N ARG A 274 -1.63 8.67 -3.13
CA ARG A 274 -0.40 9.32 -2.63
C ARG A 274 -0.69 10.18 -1.39
N GLN A 275 0.29 10.31 -0.52
CA GLN A 275 0.27 11.20 0.65
C GLN A 275 1.64 11.90 0.77
N PRO A 276 1.69 13.14 1.32
CA PRO A 276 2.96 13.85 1.54
C PRO A 276 3.91 13.09 2.47
N GLU A 277 3.35 12.37 3.43
CA GLU A 277 4.03 11.41 4.30
C GLU A 277 3.40 10.02 4.13
N PHE A 278 4.22 8.99 3.94
CA PHE A 278 3.77 7.60 3.77
C PHE A 278 4.72 6.64 4.49
N THR A 279 4.34 5.36 4.57
CA THR A 279 5.15 4.31 5.22
C THR A 279 5.69 3.30 4.21
N GLN A 280 6.98 3.02 4.29
CA GLN A 280 7.63 1.94 3.56
C GLN A 280 8.12 0.83 4.50
N ILE A 281 8.17 -0.41 4.02
CA ILE A 281 9.03 -1.45 4.57
C ILE A 281 10.30 -1.45 3.70
N ASP A 282 11.33 -0.77 4.15
CA ASP A 282 12.63 -0.73 3.48
C ASP A 282 13.45 -1.94 3.92
N ILE A 283 14.03 -2.65 2.94
CA ILE A 283 14.84 -3.85 3.13
C ILE A 283 16.10 -3.71 2.28
N GLU A 284 17.26 -4.09 2.83
CA GLU A 284 18.54 -4.16 2.11
C GLU A 284 19.36 -5.35 2.62
N MET A 285 20.05 -6.04 1.72
CA MET A 285 20.89 -7.20 2.03
C MET A 285 22.24 -7.14 1.31
N SER A 286 23.29 -7.57 2.00
CA SER A 286 24.60 -7.85 1.43
C SER A 286 24.64 -9.24 0.78
N PHE A 287 25.57 -9.42 -0.16
CA PHE A 287 25.89 -10.68 -0.84
C PHE A 287 24.67 -11.39 -1.47
N VAL A 288 23.73 -10.60 -1.96
CA VAL A 288 22.45 -11.05 -2.53
C VAL A 288 22.39 -10.79 -4.03
N ASP A 289 21.66 -11.64 -4.76
CA ASP A 289 21.23 -11.36 -6.13
C ASP A 289 19.72 -11.02 -6.19
N GLN A 290 19.24 -10.70 -7.38
CA GLN A 290 17.84 -10.32 -7.60
C GLN A 290 16.86 -11.43 -7.19
N THR A 291 17.19 -12.70 -7.44
CA THR A 291 16.32 -13.84 -7.11
C THR A 291 16.22 -14.05 -5.61
N GLY A 292 17.32 -13.83 -4.87
CA GLY A 292 17.34 -13.88 -3.41
C GLY A 292 16.41 -12.84 -2.77
N ILE A 293 16.40 -11.60 -3.28
CA ILE A 293 15.46 -10.56 -2.82
C ILE A 293 14.02 -10.93 -3.19
N GLN A 294 13.76 -11.40 -4.42
CA GLN A 294 12.41 -11.79 -4.84
C GLN A 294 11.83 -12.90 -3.95
N SER A 295 12.59 -13.97 -3.71
CA SER A 295 12.17 -15.09 -2.83
C SER A 295 11.95 -14.67 -1.36
N LEU A 296 12.75 -13.73 -0.84
CA LEU A 296 12.53 -13.16 0.50
C LEU A 296 11.16 -12.48 0.60
N ILE A 297 10.80 -11.67 -0.41
CA ILE A 297 9.55 -10.90 -0.39
C ILE A 297 8.33 -11.79 -0.63
N GLU A 298 8.45 -12.82 -1.46
CA GLU A 298 7.43 -13.87 -1.61
C GLU A 298 7.13 -14.54 -0.27
N GLY A 299 8.16 -15.00 0.44
CA GLY A 299 8.00 -15.60 1.76
C GLY A 299 7.49 -14.61 2.82
N LEU A 300 7.95 -13.35 2.79
CA LEU A 300 7.48 -12.28 3.68
C LEU A 300 5.98 -12.03 3.52
N LEU A 301 5.50 -11.92 2.28
CA LEU A 301 4.09 -11.69 1.99
C LEU A 301 3.24 -12.92 2.32
N GLN A 302 3.71 -14.12 2.00
CA GLN A 302 3.03 -15.37 2.37
C GLN A 302 2.89 -15.52 3.89
N TYR A 303 3.94 -15.26 4.67
CA TYR A 303 3.92 -15.36 6.14
C TYR A 303 3.03 -14.27 6.76
N SER A 304 3.19 -13.02 6.30
CA SER A 304 2.48 -11.86 6.83
C SER A 304 1.01 -11.78 6.41
N TRP A 305 0.57 -12.57 5.43
CA TRP A 305 -0.78 -12.52 4.87
C TRP A 305 -1.89 -12.64 5.91
N PRO A 306 -3.01 -11.91 5.77
CA PRO A 306 -4.17 -12.07 6.65
C PRO A 306 -4.79 -13.48 6.53
N LYS A 307 -5.33 -13.99 7.65
CA LYS A 307 -5.98 -15.32 7.69
C LYS A 307 -7.43 -15.30 7.17
N ASP A 308 -8.01 -14.12 7.01
CA ASP A 308 -9.35 -13.84 6.48
C ASP A 308 -9.36 -13.54 4.97
N LYS A 309 -8.22 -13.78 4.29
CA LYS A 309 -8.04 -13.65 2.85
C LYS A 309 -7.53 -14.97 2.28
N ASP A 310 -7.78 -15.19 0.99
CA ASP A 310 -7.29 -16.38 0.31
C ASP A 310 -5.76 -16.46 0.35
N PRO A 311 -5.19 -17.69 0.45
CA PRO A 311 -3.77 -17.88 0.64
C PRO A 311 -2.95 -17.46 -0.58
N VAL A 312 -1.81 -16.84 -0.33
CA VAL A 312 -0.85 -16.44 -1.38
C VAL A 312 -0.03 -17.64 -1.84
N VAL A 313 -0.05 -17.87 -3.16
CA VAL A 313 0.77 -18.87 -3.85
C VAL A 313 2.10 -18.24 -4.24
N VAL A 314 3.19 -18.97 -3.99
CA VAL A 314 4.57 -18.59 -4.34
C VAL A 314 5.23 -19.75 -5.10
N PRO A 315 6.22 -19.51 -5.98
CA PRO A 315 6.75 -18.20 -6.38
C PRO A 315 5.76 -17.38 -7.20
N PHE A 316 5.97 -16.07 -7.29
CA PHE A 316 5.15 -15.21 -8.14
C PHE A 316 5.57 -15.35 -9.62
N PRO A 317 4.62 -15.17 -10.57
CA PRO A 317 5.01 -15.06 -11.97
C PRO A 317 5.94 -13.85 -12.17
N SER A 318 6.81 -13.94 -13.17
CA SER A 318 7.72 -12.87 -13.55
C SER A 318 7.58 -12.55 -15.04
N MET A 319 7.80 -11.30 -15.41
CA MET A 319 7.68 -10.77 -16.76
C MET A 319 8.71 -9.66 -16.97
N THR A 320 9.32 -9.57 -18.15
CA THR A 320 10.21 -8.43 -18.44
C THR A 320 9.41 -7.14 -18.66
N PHE A 321 10.03 -5.99 -18.41
CA PHE A 321 9.44 -4.68 -18.70
C PHE A 321 9.01 -4.56 -20.16
N ALA A 322 9.80 -5.11 -21.09
CA ALA A 322 9.48 -5.14 -22.52
C ALA A 322 8.20 -5.95 -22.81
N GLU A 323 8.03 -7.12 -22.18
CA GLU A 323 6.80 -7.92 -22.28
C GLU A 323 5.60 -7.21 -21.63
N ALA A 324 5.77 -6.60 -20.44
CA ALA A 324 4.69 -5.91 -19.74
C ALA A 324 4.16 -4.72 -20.56
N VAL A 325 5.05 -3.88 -21.07
CA VAL A 325 4.69 -2.75 -21.93
C VAL A 325 4.10 -3.21 -23.27
N SER A 326 4.66 -4.23 -23.91
CA SER A 326 4.17 -4.69 -25.23
C SER A 326 2.85 -5.47 -25.18
N THR A 327 2.57 -6.18 -24.09
CA THR A 327 1.36 -7.03 -23.93
C THR A 327 0.25 -6.40 -23.08
N TYR A 328 0.55 -5.42 -22.24
CA TYR A 328 -0.44 -4.74 -21.39
C TYR A 328 -0.39 -3.22 -21.42
N GLY A 329 0.62 -2.61 -22.07
CA GLY A 329 0.73 -1.15 -22.22
C GLY A 329 1.25 -0.42 -20.98
N THR A 330 1.68 -1.14 -19.95
CA THR A 330 2.19 -0.61 -18.68
C THR A 330 3.11 -1.62 -18.00
N ASP A 331 4.08 -1.07 -17.27
CA ASP A 331 4.94 -1.69 -16.26
C ASP A 331 4.19 -2.24 -15.02
N LYS A 332 2.94 -1.85 -14.77
CA LYS A 332 2.10 -2.34 -13.66
C LYS A 332 0.77 -2.93 -14.14
N PRO A 333 0.78 -4.08 -14.83
CA PRO A 333 -0.43 -4.66 -15.40
C PRO A 333 -1.34 -5.30 -14.34
N ASP A 334 -2.65 -5.10 -14.45
CA ASP A 334 -3.64 -5.94 -13.77
C ASP A 334 -3.84 -7.25 -14.53
N THR A 335 -3.19 -8.31 -14.06
CA THR A 335 -3.16 -9.64 -14.69
C THR A 335 -4.37 -10.52 -14.35
N ARG A 336 -5.34 -10.03 -13.57
CA ARG A 336 -6.55 -10.79 -13.20
C ARG A 336 -7.49 -11.07 -14.38
N PHE A 337 -7.38 -10.31 -15.46
CA PHE A 337 -8.23 -10.43 -16.65
C PHE A 337 -7.41 -10.39 -17.95
N GLY A 338 -8.02 -10.80 -19.05
CA GLY A 338 -7.40 -10.90 -20.37
C GLY A 338 -7.26 -9.55 -21.10
N MET A 339 -7.75 -9.50 -22.35
CA MET A 339 -7.64 -8.34 -23.25
C MET A 339 -6.18 -7.90 -23.51
N LYS A 340 -5.26 -8.85 -23.66
CA LYS A 340 -3.85 -8.58 -24.00
C LYS A 340 -3.73 -7.79 -25.30
N ILE A 341 -2.74 -6.92 -25.35
CA ILE A 341 -2.31 -6.23 -26.56
C ILE A 341 -1.58 -7.23 -27.45
N VAL A 342 -2.02 -7.34 -28.69
CA VAL A 342 -1.42 -8.20 -29.72
C VAL A 342 -0.92 -7.34 -30.87
N ASP A 343 0.28 -7.64 -31.35
CA ASP A 343 0.80 -7.04 -32.58
C ASP A 343 0.16 -7.71 -33.79
N ILE A 344 -0.45 -6.89 -34.65
CA ILE A 344 -1.17 -7.32 -35.85
C ILE A 344 -0.57 -6.68 -37.11
N SER A 345 0.60 -6.05 -37.00
CA SER A 345 1.30 -5.34 -38.09
C SER A 345 1.53 -6.26 -39.31
N ASP A 346 1.90 -7.51 -39.07
CA ASP A 346 2.18 -8.49 -40.12
C ASP A 346 0.94 -8.87 -40.95
N VAL A 347 -0.25 -8.88 -40.33
CA VAL A 347 -1.53 -9.12 -41.02
C VAL A 347 -1.83 -8.00 -42.02
N PHE A 348 -1.43 -6.76 -41.69
CA PHE A 348 -1.68 -5.56 -42.49
C PHE A 348 -0.51 -5.15 -43.39
N ARG A 349 0.57 -5.94 -43.47
CA ARG A 349 1.77 -5.60 -44.26
C ARG A 349 1.49 -5.30 -45.74
N ASN A 350 0.48 -5.97 -46.31
CA ASN A 350 0.06 -5.81 -47.71
C ASN A 350 -1.27 -5.02 -47.85
N THR A 351 -1.69 -4.31 -46.80
CA THR A 351 -3.01 -3.66 -46.77
C THR A 351 -3.15 -2.55 -47.81
N LYS A 352 -4.36 -2.34 -48.33
CA LYS A 352 -4.66 -1.21 -49.24
C LYS A 352 -5.15 0.04 -48.51
N ILE A 353 -5.18 -0.01 -47.18
CA ILE A 353 -5.65 1.06 -46.31
C ILE A 353 -4.50 2.05 -46.09
N GLY A 354 -4.56 3.22 -46.76
CA GLY A 354 -3.45 4.19 -46.81
C GLY A 354 -2.84 4.54 -45.45
N PHE A 355 -3.66 4.94 -44.47
CA PHE A 355 -3.15 5.35 -43.15
C PHE A 355 -2.43 4.22 -42.39
N LEU A 356 -2.74 2.95 -42.66
CA LEU A 356 -2.01 1.81 -42.09
C LEU A 356 -0.66 1.61 -42.77
N GLN A 357 -0.58 1.77 -44.10
CA GLN A 357 0.71 1.79 -44.81
C GLN A 357 1.61 2.97 -44.36
N ASP A 358 1.04 4.16 -44.18
CA ASP A 358 1.73 5.36 -43.70
C ASP A 358 2.29 5.22 -42.27
N VAL A 359 1.76 4.27 -41.49
CA VAL A 359 2.29 3.87 -40.19
C VAL A 359 3.39 2.83 -40.37
N LEU A 360 3.12 1.73 -41.10
CA LEU A 360 4.07 0.62 -41.29
C LEU A 360 5.35 1.01 -42.05
N SER A 361 5.31 2.09 -42.84
CA SER A 361 6.49 2.65 -43.51
C SER A 361 7.48 3.36 -42.57
N LYS A 362 7.11 3.60 -41.30
CA LYS A 362 7.97 4.24 -40.29
C LYS A 362 8.70 3.17 -39.46
N PRO A 363 9.99 3.37 -39.11
CA PRO A 363 10.80 2.33 -38.44
C PRO A 363 10.34 1.96 -37.03
N GLN A 364 9.50 2.77 -36.37
CA GLN A 364 8.87 2.47 -35.08
C GLN A 364 7.33 2.35 -35.20
N GLY A 365 6.81 2.24 -36.42
CA GLY A 365 5.40 2.10 -36.71
C GLY A 365 4.90 0.69 -36.44
N THR A 366 3.75 0.56 -35.79
CA THR A 366 3.11 -0.72 -35.48
C THR A 366 1.59 -0.55 -35.51
N ILE A 367 0.90 -1.65 -35.79
CA ILE A 367 -0.55 -1.77 -35.70
C ILE A 367 -0.82 -2.82 -34.62
N LYS A 368 -1.57 -2.43 -33.59
CA LYS A 368 -1.87 -3.28 -32.44
C LYS A 368 -3.37 -3.30 -32.16
N ALA A 369 -3.82 -4.37 -31.54
CA ALA A 369 -5.21 -4.51 -31.13
C ALA A 369 -5.36 -5.16 -29.75
N ILE A 370 -6.53 -4.93 -29.15
CA ILE A 370 -7.05 -5.71 -28.03
C ILE A 370 -8.39 -6.35 -28.45
N CYS A 371 -8.63 -7.58 -28.01
CA CYS A 371 -9.93 -8.25 -28.14
C CYS A 371 -10.71 -8.08 -26.82
N ILE A 372 -11.95 -7.61 -26.91
CA ILE A 372 -12.87 -7.43 -25.80
C ILE A 372 -13.90 -8.57 -25.85
N PRO A 373 -13.82 -9.56 -24.93
CA PRO A 373 -14.74 -10.70 -24.91
C PRO A 373 -16.18 -10.25 -24.67
N GLU A 374 -17.12 -10.79 -25.43
CA GLU A 374 -18.56 -10.43 -25.42
C GLU A 374 -18.82 -8.91 -25.64
N GLY A 375 -17.84 -8.17 -26.13
CA GLY A 375 -17.89 -6.72 -26.26
C GLY A 375 -19.00 -6.21 -27.17
N ALA A 376 -19.45 -6.98 -28.16
CA ALA A 376 -20.52 -6.58 -29.09
C ALA A 376 -21.93 -6.82 -28.52
N LYS A 377 -22.04 -7.64 -27.47
CA LYS A 377 -23.25 -7.86 -26.66
C LYS A 377 -23.39 -6.79 -25.57
N TYR A 378 -22.30 -6.49 -24.87
CA TYR A 378 -22.35 -5.58 -23.72
C TYR A 378 -22.08 -4.10 -24.04
N LEU A 379 -21.24 -3.75 -25.03
CA LEU A 379 -20.96 -2.34 -25.35
C LEU A 379 -22.01 -1.75 -26.30
N GLN A 380 -22.40 -0.50 -26.03
CA GLN A 380 -23.32 0.30 -26.84
C GLN A 380 -22.52 1.28 -27.70
N ARG A 381 -23.16 1.83 -28.74
CA ARG A 381 -22.53 2.83 -29.63
C ARG A 381 -21.94 4.02 -28.89
N LYS A 382 -22.62 4.50 -27.84
CA LYS A 382 -22.15 5.60 -26.98
C LYS A 382 -20.79 5.28 -26.32
N ASP A 383 -20.58 4.05 -25.86
CA ASP A 383 -19.34 3.66 -25.19
C ASP A 383 -18.18 3.60 -26.20
N ILE A 384 -18.46 3.09 -27.41
CA ILE A 384 -17.51 3.08 -28.52
C ILE A 384 -17.14 4.52 -28.94
N GLU A 385 -18.10 5.45 -28.93
CA GLU A 385 -17.85 6.88 -29.15
C GLU A 385 -16.99 7.49 -28.01
N THR A 386 -17.27 7.14 -26.75
CA THR A 386 -16.44 7.54 -25.59
C THR A 386 -15.01 7.01 -25.70
N ILE A 387 -14.82 5.75 -26.09
CA ILE A 387 -13.51 5.12 -26.34
C ILE A 387 -12.72 5.86 -27.43
N ARG A 388 -13.37 6.18 -28.57
CA ARG A 388 -12.73 6.95 -29.65
C ARG A 388 -12.41 8.38 -29.23
N LYS A 389 -13.29 9.02 -28.46
CA LYS A 389 -13.07 10.36 -27.91
C LYS A 389 -11.88 10.38 -26.94
N PHE A 390 -11.79 9.42 -26.02
CA PHE A 390 -10.67 9.28 -25.10
C PHE A 390 -9.33 9.14 -25.83
N ALA A 391 -9.26 8.29 -26.86
CA ALA A 391 -8.05 8.12 -27.68
C ALA A 391 -7.64 9.41 -28.41
N GLY A 392 -8.63 10.13 -28.97
CA GLY A 392 -8.42 11.42 -29.61
C GLY A 392 -7.91 12.49 -28.65
N GLU A 393 -8.56 12.69 -27.51
CA GLU A 393 -8.25 13.77 -26.55
C GLU A 393 -7.00 13.51 -25.70
N GLN A 394 -6.75 12.27 -25.27
CA GLN A 394 -5.65 11.94 -24.36
C GLN A 394 -4.36 11.56 -25.08
N PHE A 395 -4.44 11.11 -26.34
CA PHE A 395 -3.28 10.60 -27.08
C PHE A 395 -3.14 11.16 -28.49
N ASN A 396 -4.10 11.94 -29.03
CA ASN A 396 -4.10 12.35 -30.45
C ASN A 396 -3.91 11.13 -31.39
N GLN A 397 -4.58 10.01 -31.11
CA GLN A 397 -4.56 8.79 -31.92
C GLN A 397 -5.97 8.30 -32.21
N GLU A 398 -6.19 7.74 -33.40
CA GLU A 398 -7.46 7.11 -33.75
C GLU A 398 -7.52 5.65 -33.28
N VAL A 399 -8.71 5.25 -32.82
CA VAL A 399 -9.06 3.86 -32.51
C VAL A 399 -10.21 3.44 -33.41
N LEU A 400 -10.09 2.25 -33.98
CA LEU A 400 -10.99 1.68 -34.96
C LEU A 400 -11.69 0.45 -34.37
N PRO A 401 -12.98 0.56 -34.04
CA PRO A 401 -13.76 -0.56 -33.53
C PRO A 401 -14.17 -1.50 -34.67
N LEU A 402 -13.97 -2.79 -34.44
CA LEU A 402 -14.36 -3.89 -35.32
C LEU A 402 -15.34 -4.77 -34.53
N LEU A 403 -16.64 -4.54 -34.77
CA LEU A 403 -17.73 -5.24 -34.08
C LEU A 403 -18.07 -6.55 -34.79
N LEU A 404 -17.86 -7.70 -34.14
CA LEU A 404 -18.32 -8.98 -34.65
C LEU A 404 -19.66 -9.34 -34.01
N LYS A 405 -20.66 -9.64 -34.84
CA LYS A 405 -21.94 -10.22 -34.41
C LYS A 405 -22.02 -11.69 -34.82
N ALA A 406 -22.85 -12.49 -34.15
CA ALA A 406 -23.02 -13.94 -34.33
C ALA A 406 -22.95 -14.43 -35.79
N ASN A 407 -23.54 -13.72 -36.76
CA ASN A 407 -23.47 -14.07 -38.19
C ASN A 407 -22.08 -13.83 -38.85
N ARG A 408 -21.00 -13.65 -38.08
CA ARG A 408 -19.66 -13.22 -38.52
C ARG A 408 -19.64 -11.97 -39.41
N ASN A 409 -20.69 -11.14 -39.40
CA ASN A 409 -20.73 -9.89 -40.16
C ASN A 409 -20.06 -8.77 -39.37
N TRP A 410 -18.94 -8.27 -39.91
CA TRP A 410 -18.14 -7.21 -39.32
C TRP A 410 -18.82 -5.86 -39.55
N ASN A 411 -19.29 -5.23 -38.48
CA ASN A 411 -20.07 -4.01 -38.55
C ASN A 411 -19.23 -2.78 -38.19
N SER A 412 -18.40 -2.30 -39.13
CA SER A 412 -17.78 -0.97 -39.04
C SER A 412 -17.50 -0.34 -40.41
N PRO A 413 -17.28 0.98 -40.50
CA PRO A 413 -16.92 1.63 -41.77
C PRO A 413 -15.61 1.09 -42.36
N VAL A 414 -14.61 0.83 -41.51
CA VAL A 414 -13.29 0.31 -41.93
C VAL A 414 -13.35 -1.17 -42.27
N ALA A 415 -14.23 -1.96 -41.64
CA ALA A 415 -14.41 -3.38 -41.96
C ALA A 415 -14.83 -3.66 -43.41
N LYS A 416 -15.37 -2.66 -44.14
CA LYS A 416 -15.64 -2.77 -45.58
C LYS A 416 -14.37 -2.69 -46.45
N SER A 417 -13.30 -2.12 -45.91
CA SER A 417 -12.00 -1.92 -46.59
C SER A 417 -10.96 -2.96 -46.21
N ILE A 418 -11.21 -3.75 -45.16
CA ILE A 418 -10.37 -4.88 -44.73
C ILE A 418 -10.63 -6.06 -45.67
N MET A 419 -9.56 -6.65 -46.21
CA MET A 419 -9.60 -7.80 -47.11
C MET A 419 -9.95 -9.09 -46.37
N GLU A 420 -10.51 -10.08 -47.06
CA GLU A 420 -10.90 -11.36 -46.44
C GLU A 420 -9.71 -12.11 -45.83
N GLU A 421 -8.53 -12.05 -46.46
CA GLU A 421 -7.29 -12.60 -45.93
C GLU A 421 -6.86 -11.94 -44.61
N GLU A 422 -6.86 -10.60 -44.55
CA GLU A 422 -6.58 -9.83 -43.33
C GLU A 422 -7.57 -10.20 -42.22
N ARG A 423 -8.85 -10.35 -42.58
CA ARG A 423 -9.93 -10.71 -41.66
C ARG A 423 -9.75 -12.12 -41.06
N LEU A 424 -9.37 -13.09 -41.88
CA LEU A 424 -9.04 -14.46 -41.44
C LEU A 424 -7.71 -14.51 -40.68
N GLY A 425 -6.77 -13.59 -40.96
CA GLY A 425 -5.58 -13.37 -40.15
C GLY A 425 -5.94 -12.90 -38.75
N LEU A 426 -6.74 -11.85 -38.63
CA LEU A 426 -7.19 -11.29 -37.34
C LEU A 426 -7.97 -12.29 -36.49
N ILE A 427 -8.91 -13.05 -37.08
CA ILE A 427 -9.68 -14.08 -36.33
C ILE A 427 -8.75 -15.13 -35.71
N ARG A 428 -7.72 -15.56 -36.45
CA ARG A 428 -6.75 -16.55 -35.95
C ARG A 428 -5.79 -15.97 -34.92
N LEU A 429 -5.31 -14.74 -35.13
CA LEU A 429 -4.27 -14.12 -34.30
C LEU A 429 -4.80 -13.52 -32.99
N LEU A 430 -6.07 -13.11 -32.96
CA LEU A 430 -6.74 -12.57 -31.77
C LEU A 430 -7.71 -13.58 -31.12
N GLU A 431 -7.73 -14.83 -31.61
CA GLU A 431 -8.61 -15.93 -31.15
C GLU A 431 -10.11 -15.55 -31.04
N ILE A 432 -10.56 -14.68 -31.96
CA ILE A 432 -11.86 -13.98 -31.89
C ILE A 432 -13.04 -14.95 -31.89
N GLN A 433 -13.92 -14.82 -30.90
CA GLN A 433 -15.17 -15.56 -30.78
C GLN A 433 -16.38 -14.78 -31.31
N GLU A 434 -17.56 -15.39 -31.28
CA GLU A 434 -18.80 -14.69 -31.57
C GLU A 434 -19.14 -13.69 -30.45
N GLU A 435 -19.70 -12.55 -30.85
CA GLU A 435 -20.03 -11.41 -29.96
C GLU A 435 -18.85 -10.62 -29.38
N ASP A 436 -17.62 -10.86 -29.83
CA ASP A 436 -16.44 -10.07 -29.47
C ASP A 436 -16.35 -8.71 -30.19
N THR A 437 -15.69 -7.75 -29.54
CA THR A 437 -15.30 -6.46 -30.14
C THR A 437 -13.79 -6.34 -30.16
N VAL A 438 -13.20 -6.11 -31.34
CA VAL A 438 -11.78 -5.77 -31.46
C VAL A 438 -11.60 -4.27 -31.55
N LEU A 439 -10.69 -3.71 -30.76
CA LEU A 439 -10.22 -2.32 -30.91
C LEU A 439 -8.83 -2.33 -31.53
N LEU A 440 -8.70 -1.72 -32.71
CA LEU A 440 -7.45 -1.59 -33.46
C LEU A 440 -6.94 -0.15 -33.38
N THR A 441 -5.63 0.04 -33.22
CA THR A 441 -4.98 1.35 -33.38
C THR A 441 -3.59 1.20 -33.99
N ALA A 442 -3.09 2.28 -34.58
CA ALA A 442 -1.85 2.32 -35.32
C ALA A 442 -1.06 3.58 -34.98
N GLY A 443 0.27 3.45 -34.89
CA GLY A 443 1.16 4.58 -34.63
C GLY A 443 2.54 4.13 -34.17
N GLU A 444 3.21 5.00 -33.44
CA GLU A 444 4.50 4.68 -32.78
C GLU A 444 4.30 3.63 -31.68
N HIS A 445 5.23 2.68 -31.54
CA HIS A 445 5.13 1.55 -30.62
C HIS A 445 4.77 1.94 -29.17
N LYS A 446 5.57 2.81 -28.52
CA LYS A 446 5.35 3.18 -27.10
C LYS A 446 3.97 3.79 -26.89
N LYS A 447 3.60 4.74 -27.76
CA LYS A 447 2.34 5.48 -27.71
C LYS A 447 1.12 4.57 -27.91
N THR A 448 1.19 3.69 -28.91
CA THR A 448 0.15 2.71 -29.27
C THR A 448 -0.07 1.69 -28.14
N CYS A 449 1.01 1.21 -27.52
CA CYS A 449 0.90 0.33 -26.35
C CYS A 449 0.27 1.04 -25.15
N SER A 450 0.72 2.27 -24.82
CA SER A 450 0.17 3.05 -23.70
C SER A 450 -1.33 3.36 -23.86
N LEU A 451 -1.76 3.70 -25.08
CA LEU A 451 -3.16 3.91 -25.42
C LEU A 451 -4.01 2.65 -25.18
N LEU A 452 -3.61 1.51 -25.76
CA LEU A 452 -4.34 0.26 -25.59
C LEU A 452 -4.31 -0.26 -24.15
N GLY A 453 -3.22 -0.01 -23.41
CA GLY A 453 -3.12 -0.34 -21.98
C GLY A 453 -4.14 0.39 -21.12
N LYS A 454 -4.35 1.70 -21.35
CA LYS A 454 -5.44 2.44 -20.69
C LYS A 454 -6.81 1.98 -21.17
N LEU A 455 -7.01 1.82 -22.48
CA LEU A 455 -8.30 1.40 -23.02
C LEU A 455 -8.75 0.01 -22.54
N ARG A 456 -7.81 -0.91 -22.28
CA ARG A 456 -8.11 -2.19 -21.63
C ARG A 456 -8.76 -2.01 -20.26
N LEU A 457 -8.29 -1.06 -19.45
CA LEU A 457 -8.86 -0.76 -18.13
C LEU A 457 -10.24 -0.09 -18.25
N GLU A 458 -10.38 0.91 -19.13
CA GLU A 458 -11.67 1.57 -19.41
C GLU A 458 -12.72 0.57 -19.91
N CYS A 459 -12.33 -0.39 -20.76
CA CYS A 459 -13.23 -1.44 -21.22
C CYS A 459 -13.62 -2.41 -20.09
N ALA A 460 -12.72 -2.72 -19.16
CA ALA A 460 -13.06 -3.51 -17.99
C ALA A 460 -14.05 -2.78 -17.07
N ASP A 461 -13.83 -1.49 -16.80
CA ASP A 461 -14.75 -0.64 -16.02
C ASP A 461 -16.16 -0.59 -16.65
N LEU A 462 -16.24 -0.43 -17.98
CA LEU A 462 -17.51 -0.39 -18.73
C LEU A 462 -18.28 -1.72 -18.72
N LEU A 463 -17.57 -2.86 -18.75
CA LEU A 463 -18.18 -4.19 -18.72
C LEU A 463 -18.62 -4.57 -17.31
N GLU A 464 -17.83 -4.25 -16.29
CA GLU A 464 -18.18 -4.45 -14.87
C GLU A 464 -19.38 -3.61 -14.45
N ALA A 465 -19.48 -2.37 -14.96
CA ALA A 465 -20.68 -1.52 -14.78
C ALA A 465 -21.96 -2.13 -15.40
N ARG A 466 -21.85 -3.20 -16.20
CA ARG A 466 -22.96 -3.95 -16.81
C ARG A 466 -23.14 -5.35 -16.24
N GLY A 467 -22.42 -5.67 -15.16
CA GLY A 467 -22.53 -6.93 -14.43
C GLY A 467 -21.62 -8.06 -14.92
N VAL A 468 -20.69 -7.79 -15.84
CA VAL A 468 -19.66 -8.76 -16.23
C VAL A 468 -18.51 -8.69 -15.24
N VAL A 469 -18.32 -9.69 -14.39
CA VAL A 469 -17.22 -9.71 -13.42
C VAL A 469 -15.93 -10.11 -14.14
N LEU A 470 -15.03 -9.14 -14.38
CA LEU A 470 -13.72 -9.37 -14.97
C LEU A 470 -12.61 -9.40 -13.93
N ARG A 471 -12.58 -8.41 -13.03
CA ARG A 471 -11.59 -8.28 -11.96
C ARG A 471 -12.21 -8.67 -10.63
N ASP A 472 -12.09 -9.95 -10.26
CA ASP A 472 -12.55 -10.43 -8.95
C ASP A 472 -11.81 -9.66 -7.81
N PRO A 473 -12.53 -8.97 -6.89
CA PRO A 473 -11.91 -8.26 -5.77
C PRO A 473 -11.34 -9.17 -4.67
N SER A 474 -11.71 -10.46 -4.65
CA SER A 474 -11.15 -11.46 -3.73
C SER A 474 -9.80 -12.01 -4.21
N LEU A 475 -9.55 -11.97 -5.53
CA LEU A 475 -8.32 -12.48 -6.13
C LEU A 475 -7.16 -11.48 -6.01
N PHE A 476 -6.01 -11.96 -5.55
CA PHE A 476 -4.76 -11.22 -5.47
C PHE A 476 -3.76 -11.79 -6.48
N SER A 477 -3.56 -11.10 -7.60
CA SER A 477 -2.62 -11.46 -8.66
C SER A 477 -1.35 -10.65 -8.51
N PHE A 478 -0.30 -11.31 -8.00
CA PHE A 478 1.06 -10.76 -7.92
C PHE A 478 1.81 -11.00 -9.23
N LEU A 479 2.71 -10.08 -9.58
CA LEU A 479 3.63 -10.19 -10.71
C LEU A 479 4.94 -9.46 -10.39
N TRP A 480 6.08 -10.11 -10.60
CA TRP A 480 7.37 -9.42 -10.72
C TRP A 480 7.52 -8.85 -12.12
N VAL A 481 7.85 -7.57 -12.22
CA VAL A 481 8.35 -6.97 -13.46
C VAL A 481 9.84 -6.74 -13.31
N VAL A 482 10.63 -7.16 -14.29
CA VAL A 482 12.10 -7.18 -14.26
C VAL A 482 12.70 -6.61 -15.55
N ASP A 483 14.02 -6.52 -15.67
CA ASP A 483 14.70 -6.10 -16.91
C ASP A 483 14.27 -4.72 -17.44
N PHE A 484 14.05 -3.79 -16.51
CA PHE A 484 13.79 -2.38 -16.84
C PHE A 484 14.99 -1.75 -17.53
N PRO A 485 14.79 -0.71 -18.38
CA PRO A 485 15.90 0.14 -18.83
C PRO A 485 16.59 0.78 -17.61
N LEU A 486 17.91 0.97 -17.68
CA LEU A 486 18.66 1.66 -16.63
C LEU A 486 18.46 3.18 -16.71
N PHE A 487 18.35 3.71 -17.94
CA PHE A 487 18.19 5.13 -18.23
C PHE A 487 16.96 5.39 -19.10
N LEU A 488 16.39 6.58 -18.94
CA LEU A 488 15.37 7.15 -19.83
C LEU A 488 15.89 8.49 -20.40
N PRO A 489 15.44 8.91 -21.59
CA PRO A 489 15.69 10.27 -22.07
C PRO A 489 14.83 11.27 -21.27
N LYS A 490 15.40 12.39 -20.83
CA LYS A 490 14.67 13.43 -20.10
C LYS A 490 13.54 14.03 -20.95
N GLU A 491 12.38 14.28 -20.35
CA GLU A 491 11.24 14.89 -21.03
C GLU A 491 11.57 16.29 -21.62
N GLU A 492 12.31 17.12 -20.87
CA GLU A 492 12.68 18.48 -21.31
C GLU A 492 13.78 18.51 -22.37
N ASN A 493 14.67 17.51 -22.38
CA ASN A 493 15.80 17.43 -23.31
C ASN A 493 16.14 15.97 -23.63
N PRO A 494 15.55 15.38 -24.68
CA PRO A 494 15.72 13.96 -25.01
C PRO A 494 17.15 13.54 -25.37
N GLY A 495 18.08 14.48 -25.56
CA GLY A 495 19.51 14.20 -25.72
C GLY A 495 20.28 14.02 -24.41
N GLU A 496 19.61 14.14 -23.25
CA GLU A 496 20.15 13.84 -21.94
C GLU A 496 19.43 12.66 -21.29
N LEU A 497 20.18 11.90 -20.49
CA LEU A 497 19.66 10.76 -19.74
C LEU A 497 19.29 11.14 -18.31
N GLU A 498 18.28 10.47 -17.80
CA GLU A 498 17.93 10.39 -16.38
C GLU A 498 17.85 8.91 -15.96
N SER A 499 17.93 8.66 -14.65
CA SER A 499 17.80 7.30 -14.11
C SER A 499 16.36 6.83 -14.23
N ALA A 500 16.12 5.63 -14.75
CA ALA A 500 14.77 5.08 -14.87
C ALA A 500 14.08 4.83 -13.52
N HIS A 501 14.87 4.62 -12.46
CA HIS A 501 14.38 4.44 -11.08
C HIS A 501 15.21 5.24 -10.07
N HIS A 502 16.51 4.98 -9.94
CA HIS A 502 17.44 5.79 -9.14
C HIS A 502 18.90 5.65 -9.60
N PRO A 503 19.80 6.61 -9.33
CA PRO A 503 21.17 6.60 -9.83
C PRO A 503 22.08 5.48 -9.29
N PHE A 504 21.65 4.74 -8.27
CA PHE A 504 22.44 3.66 -7.64
C PHE A 504 22.15 2.26 -8.21
N THR A 505 21.37 2.14 -9.27
CA THR A 505 20.94 0.84 -9.83
C THR A 505 22.08 0.17 -10.59
N ALA A 506 22.38 -1.09 -10.26
CA ALA A 506 23.38 -1.85 -11.01
C ALA A 506 22.92 -2.10 -12.46
N PRO A 507 23.79 -1.92 -13.47
CA PRO A 507 23.54 -2.37 -14.83
C PRO A 507 23.41 -3.90 -14.87
N HIS A 508 22.59 -4.42 -15.77
CA HIS A 508 22.53 -5.85 -16.04
C HIS A 508 23.92 -6.34 -16.51
N PRO A 509 24.49 -7.44 -15.95
CA PRO A 509 25.88 -7.82 -16.21
C PRO A 509 26.25 -8.01 -17.68
N SER A 510 25.33 -8.52 -18.50
CA SER A 510 25.56 -8.68 -19.95
C SER A 510 25.65 -7.34 -20.71
N ASP A 511 25.14 -6.27 -20.13
CA ASP A 511 24.87 -4.99 -20.79
C ASP A 511 25.90 -3.91 -20.39
N ILE A 512 26.81 -4.21 -19.44
CA ILE A 512 27.83 -3.27 -18.92
C ILE A 512 28.64 -2.62 -20.05
N HIS A 513 28.96 -3.37 -21.10
CA HIS A 513 29.72 -2.87 -22.25
C HIS A 513 28.97 -1.78 -23.04
N LEU A 514 27.63 -1.76 -23.00
CA LEU A 514 26.80 -0.77 -23.69
C LEU A 514 26.78 0.59 -22.97
N LEU A 515 27.15 0.67 -21.68
CA LEU A 515 27.25 1.93 -20.94
C LEU A 515 28.15 2.97 -21.63
N TYR A 516 29.17 2.50 -22.35
CA TYR A 516 30.18 3.34 -23.01
C TYR A 516 29.87 3.61 -24.49
N THR A 517 28.82 2.99 -25.06
CA THR A 517 28.53 3.02 -26.50
C THR A 517 27.07 3.36 -26.84
N GLU A 518 26.11 2.67 -26.22
CA GLU A 518 24.66 2.79 -26.45
C GLU A 518 23.92 2.71 -25.09
N PRO A 519 24.15 3.69 -24.18
CA PRO A 519 23.65 3.64 -22.80
C PRO A 519 22.12 3.54 -22.70
N GLU A 520 21.38 4.02 -23.69
CA GLU A 520 19.92 3.93 -23.80
C GLU A 520 19.39 2.50 -23.98
N LYS A 521 20.28 1.53 -24.29
CA LYS A 521 19.94 0.10 -24.41
C LYS A 521 20.27 -0.72 -23.17
N VAL A 522 20.96 -0.14 -22.19
CA VAL A 522 21.39 -0.84 -20.97
C VAL A 522 20.17 -1.16 -20.11
N ARG A 523 19.95 -2.44 -19.76
CA ARG A 523 19.00 -2.82 -18.71
C ARG A 523 19.61 -2.59 -17.32
N GLY A 524 18.78 -2.25 -16.35
CA GLY A 524 19.15 -2.25 -14.93
C GLY A 524 18.69 -3.53 -14.23
N GLN A 525 19.38 -3.92 -13.17
CA GLN A 525 18.93 -4.95 -12.23
C GLN A 525 17.86 -4.39 -11.26
N HIS A 526 16.86 -3.72 -11.84
CA HIS A 526 15.68 -3.16 -11.17
C HIS A 526 14.49 -4.08 -11.35
N TYR A 527 13.66 -4.17 -10.31
CA TYR A 527 12.51 -5.06 -10.24
C TYR A 527 11.39 -4.43 -9.39
N ASP A 528 10.17 -4.50 -9.91
CA ASP A 528 8.97 -4.03 -9.24
C ASP A 528 8.02 -5.19 -8.95
N LEU A 529 7.40 -5.15 -7.77
CA LEU A 529 6.33 -6.05 -7.40
C LEU A 529 4.98 -5.38 -7.64
N VAL A 530 4.21 -5.96 -8.54
CA VAL A 530 2.87 -5.50 -8.93
C VAL A 530 1.84 -6.41 -8.27
N LEU A 531 0.76 -5.83 -7.76
CA LEU A 531 -0.41 -6.51 -7.25
C LEU A 531 -1.67 -5.85 -7.83
N ASN A 532 -2.48 -6.60 -8.60
CA ASN A 532 -3.75 -6.11 -9.16
C ASN A 532 -3.61 -4.74 -9.87
N GLY A 533 -2.60 -4.60 -10.74
CA GLY A 533 -2.32 -3.37 -11.49
C GLY A 533 -1.73 -2.21 -10.69
N ASN A 534 -1.34 -2.45 -9.42
CA ASN A 534 -0.70 -1.47 -8.57
C ASN A 534 0.71 -1.93 -8.23
N GLU A 535 1.69 -1.06 -8.43
CA GLU A 535 3.03 -1.20 -7.87
C GLU A 535 2.93 -1.15 -6.33
N ILE A 536 3.31 -2.24 -5.65
CA ILE A 536 3.32 -2.34 -4.18
C ILE A 536 4.72 -2.29 -3.58
N GLY A 537 5.75 -2.37 -4.41
CA GLY A 537 7.13 -2.11 -4.01
C GLY A 537 8.09 -2.22 -5.18
N GLY A 538 9.25 -1.59 -5.03
CA GLY A 538 10.27 -1.49 -6.06
C GLY A 538 11.68 -1.54 -5.47
N GLY A 539 12.61 -2.14 -6.19
CA GLY A 539 13.93 -2.46 -5.67
C GLY A 539 14.95 -2.75 -6.75
N SER A 540 16.23 -2.74 -6.38
CA SER A 540 17.30 -3.06 -7.31
C SER A 540 18.51 -3.66 -6.61
N ILE A 541 19.36 -4.33 -7.39
CA ILE A 541 20.77 -4.52 -6.99
C ILE A 541 21.47 -3.17 -7.10
N ARG A 542 22.38 -2.88 -6.17
CA ARG A 542 23.09 -1.60 -6.09
C ARG A 542 24.47 -1.67 -6.73
N ILE A 543 24.92 -0.55 -7.27
CA ILE A 543 26.32 -0.39 -7.66
C ILE A 543 27.16 -0.28 -6.38
N HIS A 544 28.00 -1.29 -6.14
CA HIS A 544 28.94 -1.31 -5.01
C HIS A 544 30.35 -0.81 -5.40
N ASN A 545 30.64 -0.70 -6.70
CA ASN A 545 31.92 -0.21 -7.22
C ASN A 545 31.88 1.32 -7.40
N ALA A 546 32.77 2.03 -6.71
CA ALA A 546 32.80 3.50 -6.70
C ALA A 546 33.14 4.12 -8.07
N GLU A 547 34.04 3.51 -8.84
CA GLU A 547 34.44 3.98 -10.18
C GLU A 547 33.26 3.95 -11.16
N LEU A 548 32.52 2.84 -11.19
CA LEU A 548 31.31 2.69 -12.00
C LEU A 548 30.21 3.66 -11.56
N GLN A 549 29.98 3.82 -10.25
CA GLN A 549 29.00 4.78 -9.72
C GLN A 549 29.38 6.22 -10.09
N HIS A 550 30.66 6.57 -10.00
CA HIS A 550 31.19 7.87 -10.39
C HIS A 550 31.03 8.13 -11.89
N TYR A 551 31.32 7.14 -12.75
CA TYR A 551 31.12 7.26 -14.20
C TYR A 551 29.65 7.51 -14.55
N ILE A 552 28.72 6.75 -13.94
CA ILE A 552 27.28 6.91 -14.17
C ILE A 552 26.80 8.30 -13.73
N LEU A 553 27.17 8.76 -12.53
CA LEU A 553 26.79 10.09 -12.02
C LEU A 553 27.38 11.23 -12.86
N ALA A 554 28.69 11.21 -13.09
CA ALA A 554 29.41 12.33 -13.69
C ALA A 554 29.27 12.39 -15.23
N SER A 555 29.30 11.25 -15.91
CA SER A 555 29.39 11.19 -17.38
C SER A 555 28.03 10.94 -18.05
N LEU A 556 27.17 10.08 -17.49
CA LEU A 556 25.88 9.74 -18.09
C LEU A 556 24.74 10.65 -17.60
N LEU A 557 24.60 10.80 -16.28
CA LEU A 557 23.52 11.59 -15.66
C LEU A 557 23.85 13.08 -15.50
N LYS A 558 25.15 13.44 -15.51
CA LYS A 558 25.68 14.79 -15.30
C LYS A 558 25.29 15.41 -13.95
N GLU A 559 25.19 14.59 -12.89
CA GLU A 559 24.87 15.03 -11.54
C GLU A 559 26.08 15.63 -10.79
N ASP A 560 25.85 16.53 -9.83
CA ASP A 560 26.93 17.03 -8.96
C ASP A 560 27.34 15.96 -7.94
N VAL A 561 28.40 15.24 -8.31
CA VAL A 561 29.11 14.23 -7.51
C VAL A 561 29.40 14.70 -6.08
N LYS A 562 29.61 16.01 -5.82
CA LYS A 562 29.85 16.54 -4.47
C LYS A 562 28.68 16.32 -3.51
N LEU A 563 27.46 16.19 -4.02
CA LEU A 563 26.28 15.87 -3.22
C LEU A 563 26.28 14.43 -2.71
N LEU A 564 27.05 13.53 -3.33
CA LEU A 564 27.11 12.10 -3.04
C LEU A 564 28.53 11.62 -2.64
N SER A 565 29.46 12.54 -2.40
CA SER A 565 30.86 12.24 -2.06
C SER A 565 31.01 11.34 -0.83
N HIS A 566 30.13 11.50 0.18
CA HIS A 566 30.10 10.65 1.38
C HIS A 566 29.70 9.21 1.08
N LEU A 567 28.87 8.98 0.06
CA LEU A 567 28.46 7.64 -0.37
C LEU A 567 29.54 7.01 -1.26
N LEU A 568 30.10 7.75 -2.21
CA LEU A 568 31.20 7.27 -3.07
C LEU A 568 32.43 6.87 -2.24
N GLN A 569 32.82 7.71 -1.26
CA GLN A 569 33.90 7.38 -0.34
C GLN A 569 33.61 6.12 0.48
N ALA A 570 32.35 5.87 0.84
CA ALA A 570 31.97 4.64 1.53
C ALA A 570 32.03 3.41 0.61
N LEU A 571 31.76 3.56 -0.69
CA LEU A 571 31.93 2.49 -1.67
C LEU A 571 33.42 2.07 -1.81
N ASP A 572 34.33 3.05 -1.82
CA ASP A 572 35.79 2.81 -1.89
C ASP A 572 36.35 2.03 -0.68
N TYR A 573 35.71 2.10 0.50
CA TYR A 573 36.14 1.37 1.69
C TYR A 573 35.68 -0.10 1.73
N GLY A 574 35.45 -0.71 0.57
CA GLY A 574 35.12 -2.13 0.44
C GLY A 574 33.64 -2.44 0.63
N ALA A 575 32.75 -1.65 0.01
CA ALA A 575 31.33 -1.96 0.02
C ALA A 575 31.04 -3.35 -0.58
N PRO A 576 30.24 -4.20 0.10
CA PRO A 576 29.86 -5.50 -0.44
C PRO A 576 28.92 -5.32 -1.64
N PRO A 577 28.82 -6.31 -2.55
CA PRO A 577 27.67 -6.43 -3.43
C PRO A 577 26.40 -6.47 -2.58
N HIS A 578 25.41 -5.63 -2.88
CA HIS A 578 24.20 -5.51 -2.07
C HIS A 578 23.00 -5.13 -2.95
N GLY A 579 21.80 -5.40 -2.44
CA GLY A 579 20.54 -5.14 -3.11
C GLY A 579 19.38 -5.08 -2.14
N GLY A 580 18.28 -4.48 -2.56
CA GLY A 580 17.14 -4.28 -1.67
C GLY A 580 15.92 -3.69 -2.34
N ILE A 581 14.86 -3.59 -1.57
CA ILE A 581 13.51 -3.26 -2.02
C ILE A 581 12.79 -2.43 -0.95
N ALA A 582 11.89 -1.55 -1.38
CA ALA A 582 10.97 -0.85 -0.50
C ALA A 582 9.53 -1.24 -0.84
N LEU A 583 8.78 -1.80 0.11
CA LEU A 583 7.35 -2.07 -0.05
C LEU A 583 6.53 -0.87 0.42
N GLY A 584 5.64 -0.35 -0.42
CA GLY A 584 4.67 0.69 -0.06
C GLY A 584 3.58 0.12 0.85
N LEU A 585 3.80 0.13 2.17
CA LEU A 585 2.91 -0.47 3.17
C LEU A 585 1.47 0.09 3.06
N ASP A 586 1.34 1.40 2.85
CA ASP A 586 0.03 2.05 2.72
C ASP A 586 -0.74 1.53 1.50
N ARG A 587 -0.05 1.25 0.38
CA ARG A 587 -0.65 0.66 -0.82
C ARG A 587 -1.05 -0.79 -0.58
N LEU A 588 -0.15 -1.60 -0.03
CA LEU A 588 -0.38 -3.01 0.23
C LEU A 588 -1.61 -3.22 1.13
N ILE A 589 -1.68 -2.52 2.27
CA ILE A 589 -2.82 -2.66 3.19
C ILE A 589 -4.12 -2.12 2.56
N CYS A 590 -4.06 -1.07 1.74
CA CYS A 590 -5.23 -0.57 1.00
C CYS A 590 -5.82 -1.63 0.07
N LEU A 591 -4.97 -2.31 -0.72
CA LEU A 591 -5.39 -3.38 -1.63
C LEU A 591 -5.95 -4.58 -0.85
N VAL A 592 -5.23 -5.03 0.19
CA VAL A 592 -5.62 -6.19 1.01
C VAL A 592 -6.94 -5.97 1.77
N THR A 593 -7.19 -4.74 2.24
CA THR A 593 -8.46 -4.37 2.90
C THR A 593 -9.60 -4.10 1.91
N GLY A 594 -9.32 -3.96 0.60
CA GLY A 594 -10.30 -3.51 -0.40
C GLY A 594 -10.73 -2.05 -0.21
N ALA A 595 -9.88 -1.22 0.41
CA ALA A 595 -10.19 0.18 0.66
C ALA A 595 -10.10 1.02 -0.63
N ALA A 596 -11.00 2.00 -0.77
CA ALA A 596 -11.06 2.87 -1.95
C ALA A 596 -9.93 3.91 -2.04
N SER A 597 -9.20 4.14 -0.94
CA SER A 597 -8.04 5.04 -0.87
C SER A 597 -7.13 4.65 0.28
N ILE A 598 -5.82 4.89 0.13
CA ILE A 598 -4.82 4.67 1.18
C ILE A 598 -5.11 5.47 2.45
N ARG A 599 -5.90 6.56 2.35
CA ARG A 599 -6.37 7.34 3.50
C ARG A 599 -7.16 6.48 4.49
N ASP A 600 -7.86 5.46 4.02
CA ASP A 600 -8.64 4.55 4.87
C ASP A 600 -7.82 3.45 5.54
N VAL A 601 -6.50 3.40 5.33
CA VAL A 601 -5.56 2.54 6.08
C VAL A 601 -4.51 3.35 6.86
N ILE A 602 -4.70 4.67 6.97
CA ILE A 602 -3.88 5.62 7.73
C ILE A 602 -4.77 6.24 8.83
N ALA A 603 -4.25 6.39 10.05
CA ALA A 603 -5.06 6.87 11.17
C ALA A 603 -5.54 8.32 10.96
N PHE A 604 -4.62 9.23 10.65
CA PHE A 604 -4.85 10.66 10.44
C PHE A 604 -4.24 11.12 9.11
N PRO A 605 -4.87 10.81 7.97
CA PRO A 605 -4.34 11.15 6.65
C PRO A 605 -4.62 12.61 6.28
N LYS A 606 -3.89 13.10 5.28
CA LYS A 606 -4.11 14.40 4.64
C LYS A 606 -5.08 14.29 3.46
N SER A 607 -5.82 15.37 3.22
CA SER A 607 -6.77 15.49 2.12
C SER A 607 -6.10 15.47 0.73
N PHE A 608 -6.90 15.60 -0.33
CA PHE A 608 -6.38 15.76 -1.69
C PHE A 608 -5.53 17.03 -1.89
N GLN A 609 -5.64 18.04 -1.01
CA GLN A 609 -4.79 19.24 -1.04
C GLN A 609 -3.54 19.11 -0.15
N GLY A 610 -3.29 17.95 0.48
CA GLY A 610 -2.22 17.77 1.46
C GLY A 610 -2.53 18.36 2.85
N HIS A 611 -3.70 18.97 3.02
CA HIS A 611 -4.13 19.58 4.28
C HIS A 611 -4.74 18.56 5.26
N ASP A 612 -4.49 18.78 6.55
CA ASP A 612 -5.14 18.09 7.67
C ASP A 612 -6.45 18.81 8.03
N LEU A 613 -7.58 18.22 7.67
CA LEU A 613 -8.91 18.81 7.92
C LEU A 613 -9.36 18.70 9.38
N MET A 614 -8.67 17.90 10.22
CA MET A 614 -9.00 17.76 11.64
C MET A 614 -8.36 18.87 12.46
N SER A 615 -7.10 19.20 12.13
CA SER A 615 -6.28 20.17 12.88
C SER A 615 -6.06 21.49 12.15
N ASN A 616 -6.58 21.66 10.93
CA ASN A 616 -6.33 22.79 10.03
C ASN A 616 -4.84 23.05 9.76
N ALA A 617 -4.07 21.99 9.49
CA ALA A 617 -2.65 22.11 9.13
C ALA A 617 -2.45 21.98 7.60
N PRO A 618 -1.48 22.68 6.97
CA PRO A 618 -0.54 23.63 7.58
C PRO A 618 -1.22 24.94 8.01
N ASP A 619 -0.58 25.66 8.92
CA ASP A 619 -1.06 26.94 9.48
C ASP A 619 0.08 27.98 9.51
N TYR A 620 -0.26 29.25 9.78
CA TYR A 620 0.69 30.36 9.85
C TYR A 620 1.56 30.30 11.10
N ILE A 621 2.84 30.64 10.95
CA ILE A 621 3.81 30.73 12.06
C ILE A 621 4.04 32.21 12.40
N PRO A 622 3.96 32.61 13.69
CA PRO A 622 4.25 33.98 14.12
C PRO A 622 5.68 34.45 13.77
N PRO A 623 5.91 35.76 13.49
CA PRO A 623 7.24 36.27 13.14
C PRO A 623 8.33 36.02 14.20
N GLU A 624 7.96 35.97 15.47
CA GLU A 624 8.85 35.66 16.60
C GLU A 624 9.42 34.24 16.52
N ASP A 625 8.65 33.27 16.01
CA ASP A 625 9.07 31.88 15.84
C ASP A 625 9.89 31.67 14.56
N LEU A 626 9.75 32.54 13.56
CA LEU A 626 10.59 32.53 12.34
C LEU A 626 11.98 33.14 12.57
N LYS A 627 12.10 34.09 13.50
CA LYS A 627 13.33 34.84 13.78
C LYS A 627 14.56 33.96 14.12
N PRO A 628 14.46 32.88 14.94
CA PRO A 628 15.58 31.96 15.21
C PRO A 628 16.05 31.13 14.02
N TYR A 629 15.28 31.09 12.94
CA TYR A 629 15.59 30.37 11.70
C TYR A 629 16.02 31.28 10.55
N HIS A 630 16.08 32.59 10.79
CA HIS A 630 16.51 33.60 9.81
C HIS A 630 15.64 33.63 8.52
N ILE A 631 14.36 33.21 8.62
CA ILE A 631 13.40 33.19 7.52
C ILE A 631 12.62 34.50 7.44
N GLN A 632 12.33 34.96 6.22
CA GLN A 632 11.32 35.97 5.92
C GLN A 632 10.35 35.41 4.88
N ILE A 633 9.04 35.61 5.09
CA ILE A 633 8.01 35.17 4.15
C ILE A 633 7.85 36.20 3.04
N SER A 634 8.23 35.86 1.80
CA SER A 634 7.84 36.62 0.62
C SER A 634 6.37 36.35 0.30
N ARG A 635 5.52 37.38 0.40
CA ARG A 635 4.15 37.31 -0.12
C ARG A 635 4.18 37.52 -1.64
N PRO A 636 3.39 36.78 -2.45
CA PRO A 636 3.22 37.09 -3.86
C PRO A 636 2.67 38.52 -4.00
N THR A 637 3.19 39.27 -4.96
CA THR A 637 2.62 40.57 -5.34
C THR A 637 1.30 40.38 -6.09
N ASP A 638 0.37 41.33 -5.96
CA ASP A 638 -1.04 41.19 -6.37
C ASP A 638 -1.25 40.77 -7.85
N SER A 639 -0.29 41.03 -8.73
CA SER A 639 -0.29 40.61 -10.15
C SER A 639 -0.31 39.08 -10.38
N GLU A 640 0.09 38.27 -9.39
CA GLU A 640 -0.04 36.80 -9.46
C GLU A 640 -1.31 36.30 -8.76
N ALA A 641 -1.82 37.03 -7.77
CA ALA A 641 -3.05 36.69 -7.06
C ALA A 641 -4.29 36.77 -7.97
N GLU A 642 -4.37 37.78 -8.84
CA GLU A 642 -5.48 37.91 -9.82
C GLU A 642 -5.54 36.75 -10.84
N LYS A 643 -4.41 36.10 -11.13
CA LYS A 643 -4.38 34.93 -12.02
C LYS A 643 -4.85 33.64 -11.33
N SER A 644 -4.72 33.54 -10.01
CA SER A 644 -5.18 32.37 -9.25
C SER A 644 -6.66 32.48 -8.86
N SER A 645 -7.16 33.68 -8.57
CA SER A 645 -8.54 33.92 -8.13
C SER A 645 -9.58 33.67 -9.23
N LEU A 646 -9.22 33.82 -10.50
CA LEU A 646 -10.08 33.49 -11.65
C LEU A 646 -10.48 32.00 -11.75
N ASN A 647 -9.80 31.10 -11.02
CA ASN A 647 -10.07 29.65 -11.03
C ASN A 647 -10.90 29.13 -9.84
N HIS A 648 -11.42 30.01 -8.97
CA HIS A 648 -12.28 29.60 -7.86
C HIS A 648 -13.63 30.32 -7.85
N PRO A 649 -14.77 29.60 -7.88
CA PRO A 649 -16.07 30.21 -7.66
C PRO A 649 -16.17 30.61 -6.17
N ALA A 650 -16.16 31.91 -5.91
CA ALA A 650 -16.31 32.44 -4.57
C ALA A 650 -17.71 32.09 -4.01
N HIS A 651 -17.74 31.47 -2.82
CA HIS A 651 -18.95 31.47 -2.00
C HIS A 651 -19.05 32.84 -1.29
N PRO A 652 -20.20 33.52 -1.34
CA PRO A 652 -20.37 34.81 -0.67
C PRO A 652 -20.57 34.63 0.84
N GLU A 653 -20.02 35.55 1.62
CA GLU A 653 -20.22 35.63 3.07
C GLU A 653 -21.61 36.20 3.42
N SER A 654 -22.35 35.48 4.26
CA SER A 654 -23.39 36.01 5.17
C SER A 654 -23.74 34.97 6.24
#